data_AF-A0A8H3DZ47-F1
#
_entry.id   AF-A0A8H3DZ47-F1
#
_cell.length_a   1.000
_cell.length_b   1.000
_cell.length_c   1.000
_cell.angle_alpha   90.00
_cell.angle_beta   90.00
_cell.angle_gamma   90.00
#
_symmetry.space_group_name_H-M   'P 1'
#
loop_
_entity.id
_entity.type
_entity.pdbx_description
1 polymer ?
#
loop_
_entity_poly.entity_id
_entity_poly.type
_entity_poly.pdbx_seq_one_letter_code
_entity_poly.pdbx_strand_id
1 'polypeptide(L)'
;MKLQALSAGIGTLAHSIQNLAWQNATSRAVTVLVGTKLCLGILYRSITDDVAEFSPLTQLLFVELFKVGLSFAWWTRERQNPSSGDHYVSLENGGDGPRLVSPNPEGSRSGSPVDTQPLYSRLSLPPIPTLIPLAGIVVLNCAVGFVGVEAQRFTVPGAIHTFSLFTPLLCAFLLQLLFRRHYSTSTWNGLLFQFAGLALVQCGMAINHMRLSSTLILMGRVYLHAVLLSWMDLVFKWADHPLSTLNIFLWGSSSLLYLITYLFLNSESLWTFSFSLFGLTTAVFSAVEILTMTFVLKNSDAVVVGAASYSVSCILAFFSVISGSANYRLLIFLGICIAAYGLGTFVAERGLVDEEEEQKEVDVQPEDSPIKAAIALGIGSIAVVIVTVAISSQGTNVGLHSPRPTPWFDFTSLPPTQSKAWCHRKPLPKLSGRKETRKRARVTGAFDNVLLIVFFSHPRYDVNLDYHLEMYQDYFPNILYVGPQTREDAGHKGVYDVLVDGFKSDEDLGGDWFKMAGRMAHHMLYTAMKEHPCYDGYLWAPFDTFLNVPRLLQFRQDTIWWHSPFKDIVQYVDNPAITNASHHAPPGTIQPGPAKDLIANFKHWGQGELVVGLSEPNVGLKVCMPAFEAVSAKRRSQLAGLTDGELRMVGGSADTLYLPGYLRGPFLETLDLFLNTDCFLEIAVPTAVHLIRHPSQKISFVDHWWIWEEPLNATFITSHYAPSDLEGGHHIVSHITHLVDSYFIWVGGTVERPDSLQAPPPQAGGLLADDEVNQQDSILNSRSVEILVAQAMQTGSLAKDFSCAMPTTQVSTPALGVPIFRSRDSDESLVLSQRLARRFKKQIFLSLDIPIVIQTSGQTSYFISQVEKHLLVTLKSFNGQ
;
A
#
# COMPACT_ATOMS: atom_id res chain seq x y z
N MET A 1 25.20 -26.92 18.23
CA MET A 1 23.98 -27.76 18.20
C MET A 1 23.03 -27.46 17.02
N LYS A 2 22.47 -26.26 16.84
CA LYS A 2 21.51 -25.99 15.72
C LYS A 2 22.10 -26.19 14.29
N LEU A 3 23.35 -25.79 14.03
CA LEU A 3 24.01 -26.03 12.74
C LEU A 3 24.35 -27.51 12.47
N GLN A 4 24.68 -28.28 13.50
CA GLN A 4 24.92 -29.73 13.38
C GLN A 4 23.62 -30.49 13.10
N ALA A 5 22.49 -30.08 13.69
CA ALA A 5 21.17 -30.64 13.39
C ALA A 5 20.75 -30.33 11.94
N LEU A 6 21.03 -29.12 11.44
CA LEU A 6 20.77 -28.73 10.06
C LEU A 6 21.63 -29.55 9.07
N SER A 7 22.94 -29.68 9.34
CA SER A 7 23.85 -30.48 8.52
C SER A 7 23.47 -31.96 8.49
N ALA A 8 23.10 -32.53 9.65
CA ALA A 8 22.61 -33.91 9.73
C ALA A 8 21.30 -34.09 8.95
N GLY A 9 20.37 -33.12 9.03
CA GLY A 9 19.11 -33.12 8.28
C GLY A 9 19.29 -33.02 6.76
N ILE A 10 20.23 -32.18 6.28
CA ILE A 10 20.59 -32.10 4.86
C ILE A 10 21.22 -33.43 4.40
N GLY A 11 22.05 -34.06 5.24
CA GLY A 11 22.64 -35.37 4.97
C GLY A 11 21.60 -36.49 4.83
N THR A 12 20.62 -36.58 5.73
CA THR A 12 19.54 -37.58 5.65
C THR A 12 18.56 -37.30 4.52
N LEU A 13 18.30 -36.02 4.19
CA LEU A 13 17.48 -35.64 3.04
C LEU A 13 18.17 -36.04 1.73
N ALA A 14 19.46 -35.72 1.57
CA ALA A 14 20.26 -36.18 0.44
C ALA A 14 20.28 -37.70 0.35
N HIS A 15 20.40 -38.41 1.48
CA HIS A 15 20.33 -39.88 1.54
C HIS A 15 18.95 -40.45 1.15
N SER A 16 17.86 -39.76 1.49
CA SER A 16 16.51 -40.17 1.07
C SER A 16 16.30 -39.97 -0.43
N ILE A 17 16.77 -38.85 -0.97
CA ILE A 17 16.84 -38.59 -2.43
C ILE A 17 17.67 -39.66 -3.13
N GLN A 18 18.74 -40.13 -2.50
CA GLN A 18 19.61 -41.17 -3.04
C GLN A 18 18.95 -42.57 -3.08
N ASN A 19 18.07 -42.90 -2.13
CA ASN A 19 17.40 -44.20 -2.05
C ASN A 19 16.16 -44.34 -2.97
N LEU A 20 15.78 -43.26 -3.66
CA LEU A 20 14.68 -43.23 -4.62
C LEU A 20 14.93 -44.03 -5.89
N ALA A 21 16.18 -44.15 -6.31
CA ALA A 21 16.54 -44.71 -7.62
C ALA A 21 16.47 -46.25 -7.70
N TRP A 22 16.12 -46.99 -6.63
CA TRP A 22 16.50 -48.40 -6.53
C TRP A 22 15.42 -49.42 -6.18
N GLN A 23 14.15 -49.06 -5.93
CA GLN A 23 12.99 -49.98 -5.86
C GLN A 23 11.66 -49.21 -5.68
N ASN A 24 10.65 -49.45 -6.53
CA ASN A 24 9.36 -48.71 -6.58
C ASN A 24 9.55 -47.18 -6.63
N ALA A 25 10.33 -46.73 -7.62
CA ALA A 25 10.94 -45.41 -7.66
C ALA A 25 9.92 -44.25 -7.77
N THR A 26 8.81 -44.46 -8.49
CA THR A 26 7.76 -43.45 -8.69
C THR A 26 7.00 -43.14 -7.40
N SER A 27 6.53 -44.16 -6.68
CA SER A 27 5.80 -44.01 -5.41
C SER A 27 6.66 -43.31 -4.33
N ARG A 28 7.94 -43.69 -4.22
CA ARG A 28 8.88 -43.00 -3.34
C ARG A 28 9.06 -41.54 -3.75
N ALA A 29 9.15 -41.25 -5.06
CA ALA A 29 9.39 -39.89 -5.56
C ALA A 29 8.22 -38.97 -5.27
N VAL A 30 7.01 -39.47 -5.48
CA VAL A 30 5.79 -38.77 -5.07
C VAL A 30 5.78 -38.51 -3.57
N THR A 31 6.20 -39.49 -2.74
CA THR A 31 6.28 -39.32 -1.28
C THR A 31 7.28 -38.24 -0.88
N VAL A 32 8.47 -38.22 -1.48
CA VAL A 32 9.49 -37.19 -1.21
C VAL A 32 9.03 -35.82 -1.71
N LEU A 33 8.33 -35.74 -2.85
CA LEU A 33 7.76 -34.50 -3.37
C LEU A 33 6.73 -33.93 -2.39
N VAL A 34 5.81 -34.78 -1.90
CA VAL A 34 4.80 -34.42 -0.90
C VAL A 34 5.47 -33.95 0.40
N GLY A 35 6.45 -34.72 0.91
CA GLY A 35 7.17 -34.37 2.14
C GLY A 35 7.93 -33.05 2.04
N THR A 36 8.62 -32.81 0.92
CA THR A 36 9.39 -31.58 0.70
C THR A 36 8.49 -30.35 0.60
N LYS A 37 7.38 -30.45 -0.16
CA LYS A 37 6.37 -29.39 -0.23
C LYS A 37 5.71 -29.13 1.12
N LEU A 38 5.46 -30.17 1.92
CA LEU A 38 4.91 -30.02 3.27
C LEU A 38 5.88 -29.26 4.17
N CYS A 39 7.17 -29.59 4.13
CA CYS A 39 8.22 -28.86 4.85
C CYS A 39 8.28 -27.38 4.44
N LEU A 40 8.20 -27.08 3.14
CA LEU A 40 8.11 -25.70 2.65
C LEU A 40 6.87 -25.00 3.21
N GLY A 41 5.70 -25.62 3.13
CA GLY A 41 4.46 -25.05 3.68
C GLY A 41 4.54 -24.76 5.18
N ILE A 42 5.17 -25.64 5.96
CA ILE A 42 5.39 -25.42 7.40
C ILE A 42 6.40 -24.30 7.63
N LEU A 43 7.51 -24.26 6.88
CA LEU A 43 8.52 -23.21 6.97
C LEU A 43 7.90 -21.83 6.71
N TYR A 44 7.10 -21.70 5.64
CA TYR A 44 6.42 -20.44 5.32
C TYR A 44 5.35 -20.05 6.35
N ARG A 45 4.76 -20.99 7.09
CA ARG A 45 3.85 -20.70 8.21
C ARG A 45 4.55 -20.27 9.50
N SER A 46 5.79 -20.73 9.71
CA SER A 46 6.54 -20.47 10.93
C SER A 46 7.09 -19.03 11.01
N ILE A 47 6.97 -18.24 9.95
CA ILE A 47 7.50 -16.88 9.91
C ILE A 47 6.55 -15.95 10.66
N THR A 48 7.07 -15.32 11.72
CA THR A 48 6.55 -14.06 12.25
C THR A 48 7.21 -12.91 11.48
N ASP A 49 6.46 -11.85 11.16
CA ASP A 49 6.71 -10.73 10.21
C ASP A 49 8.10 -10.06 10.11
N ASP A 50 9.12 -10.45 10.89
CA ASP A 50 10.40 -9.74 11.06
C ASP A 50 11.64 -10.45 10.46
N VAL A 51 11.51 -11.55 9.72
CA VAL A 51 12.70 -12.21 9.14
C VAL A 51 13.08 -11.49 7.84
N ALA A 52 14.25 -10.83 7.83
CA ALA A 52 14.84 -10.27 6.61
C ALA A 52 14.96 -11.36 5.54
N GLU A 53 14.10 -11.30 4.53
CA GLU A 53 14.16 -12.21 3.38
C GLU A 53 15.25 -11.74 2.41
N PHE A 54 15.82 -12.69 1.67
CA PHE A 54 16.62 -12.37 0.50
C PHE A 54 15.79 -11.52 -0.47
N SER A 55 16.45 -10.71 -1.31
CA SER A 55 15.75 -10.17 -2.48
C SER A 55 15.15 -11.34 -3.28
N PRO A 56 13.96 -11.20 -3.89
CA PRO A 56 13.34 -12.30 -4.64
C PRO A 56 14.25 -12.86 -5.74
N LEU A 57 15.06 -12.01 -6.36
CA LEU A 57 16.04 -12.41 -7.37
C LEU A 57 17.20 -13.22 -6.77
N THR A 58 17.70 -12.79 -5.60
CA THR A 58 18.73 -13.53 -4.84
C THR A 58 18.20 -14.92 -4.44
N GLN A 59 16.94 -15.02 -4.02
CA GLN A 59 16.31 -16.29 -3.68
C GLN A 59 16.24 -17.22 -4.91
N LEU A 60 15.82 -16.72 -6.07
CA LEU A 60 15.80 -17.49 -7.32
C LEU A 60 17.20 -17.97 -7.72
N LEU A 61 18.21 -17.10 -7.63
CA LEU A 61 19.60 -17.48 -7.93
C LEU A 61 20.10 -18.61 -7.02
N PHE A 62 19.85 -18.53 -5.70
CA PHE A 62 20.24 -19.61 -4.80
C PHE A 62 19.52 -20.92 -5.10
N VAL A 63 18.21 -20.87 -5.36
CA VAL A 63 17.44 -22.06 -5.73
C VAL A 63 18.07 -22.75 -6.94
N GLU A 64 18.43 -22.00 -7.98
CA GLU A 64 19.05 -22.55 -9.19
C GLU A 64 20.46 -23.11 -8.93
N LEU A 65 21.30 -22.41 -8.15
CA LEU A 65 22.61 -22.92 -7.75
C LEU A 65 22.53 -24.22 -6.95
N PHE A 66 21.55 -24.34 -6.04
CA PHE A 66 21.31 -25.58 -5.30
C PHE A 66 20.82 -26.71 -6.20
N LYS A 67 19.95 -26.43 -7.18
CA LYS A 67 19.55 -27.43 -8.18
C LYS A 67 20.75 -27.96 -8.95
N VAL A 68 21.66 -27.09 -9.39
CA VAL A 68 22.90 -27.48 -10.09
C VAL A 68 23.76 -28.37 -9.19
N GLY A 69 24.02 -27.95 -7.95
CA GLY A 69 24.84 -28.70 -7.00
C GLY A 69 24.29 -30.10 -6.69
N LEU A 70 22.97 -30.19 -6.46
CA LEU A 70 22.29 -31.46 -6.20
C LEU A 70 22.25 -32.35 -7.45
N SER A 71 22.06 -31.78 -8.65
CA SER A 71 22.09 -32.54 -9.91
C SER A 71 23.49 -33.08 -10.21
N PHE A 72 24.52 -32.29 -9.92
CA PHE A 72 25.91 -32.72 -10.02
C PHE A 72 26.23 -33.85 -9.03
N ALA A 73 25.80 -33.73 -7.78
CA ALA A 73 25.97 -34.78 -6.78
C ALA A 73 25.24 -36.09 -7.15
N TRP A 74 24.08 -35.99 -7.79
CA TRP A 74 23.37 -37.15 -8.33
C TRP A 74 24.14 -37.78 -9.49
N TRP A 75 24.56 -36.98 -10.48
CA TRP A 75 25.34 -37.45 -11.63
C TRP A 75 26.65 -38.15 -11.22
N THR A 76 27.41 -37.59 -10.27
CA THR A 76 28.66 -38.20 -9.80
C THR A 76 28.42 -39.56 -9.15
N ARG A 77 27.29 -39.75 -8.45
CA ARG A 77 26.93 -41.03 -7.84
C ARG A 77 26.48 -42.07 -8.85
N GLU A 78 25.68 -41.69 -9.85
CA GLU A 78 25.31 -42.58 -10.97
C GLU A 78 26.57 -43.17 -11.62
N ARG A 79 27.63 -42.36 -11.72
CA ARG A 79 28.92 -42.80 -12.26
C ARG A 79 29.71 -43.74 -11.34
N GLN A 80 29.59 -43.61 -10.02
CA GLN A 80 30.35 -44.42 -9.06
C GLN A 80 29.80 -45.85 -8.92
N ASN A 81 28.51 -46.07 -9.19
CA ASN A 81 27.85 -47.37 -9.06
C ASN A 81 27.34 -47.93 -10.41
N PRO A 82 28.23 -48.17 -11.40
CA PRO A 82 27.81 -48.68 -12.70
C PRO A 82 27.18 -50.08 -12.63
N SER A 83 27.53 -50.88 -11.61
CA SER A 83 27.13 -52.30 -11.49
C SER A 83 25.68 -52.54 -11.08
N SER A 84 24.89 -51.51 -10.79
CA SER A 84 23.51 -51.67 -10.32
C SER A 84 22.46 -51.38 -11.40
N GLY A 85 22.76 -50.53 -12.39
CA GLY A 85 21.77 -50.05 -13.39
C GLY A 85 21.59 -50.97 -14.59
N ASP A 86 22.65 -51.65 -15.02
CA ASP A 86 22.60 -52.47 -16.23
C ASP A 86 21.88 -53.82 -16.05
N HIS A 87 21.56 -54.21 -14.82
CA HIS A 87 20.76 -55.42 -14.58
C HIS A 87 19.26 -55.23 -14.80
N TYR A 88 18.74 -54.00 -14.86
CA TYR A 88 17.31 -53.77 -15.10
C TYR A 88 16.93 -53.78 -16.58
N VAL A 89 17.85 -53.45 -17.50
CA VAL A 89 17.58 -53.44 -18.95
C VAL A 89 17.84 -54.81 -19.61
N SER A 90 18.48 -55.75 -18.90
CA SER A 90 18.82 -57.08 -19.47
C SER A 90 17.93 -58.23 -18.99
N LEU A 91 16.97 -57.99 -18.10
CA LEU A 91 16.05 -59.03 -17.59
C LEU A 91 14.77 -59.22 -18.44
N GLU A 92 14.46 -58.33 -19.38
CA GLU A 92 13.30 -58.46 -20.27
C GLU A 92 13.57 -59.25 -21.57
N ASN A 93 14.83 -59.59 -21.87
CA ASN A 93 15.17 -60.49 -22.99
C ASN A 93 15.36 -61.95 -22.54
N GLY A 94 14.58 -62.40 -21.56
CA GLY A 94 14.43 -63.80 -21.17
C GLY A 94 13.49 -64.56 -22.12
N GLY A 95 13.73 -64.48 -23.43
CA GLY A 95 13.04 -65.29 -24.41
C GLY A 95 13.55 -66.73 -24.41
N ASP A 96 12.85 -67.61 -23.70
CA ASP A 96 12.94 -69.07 -23.85
C ASP A 96 12.47 -69.49 -25.25
N GLY A 97 13.33 -69.32 -26.26
CA GLY A 97 13.22 -69.98 -27.56
C GLY A 97 13.95 -71.33 -27.54
N PRO A 98 13.36 -72.44 -28.01
CA PRO A 98 13.99 -73.75 -27.98
C PRO A 98 15.23 -73.77 -28.88
N ARG A 99 16.39 -74.03 -28.26
CA ARG A 99 17.67 -74.21 -28.94
C ARG A 99 17.61 -75.42 -29.88
N LEU A 100 17.62 -75.16 -31.18
CA LEU A 100 18.04 -76.14 -32.18
C LEU A 100 19.56 -76.31 -32.10
N VAL A 101 19.96 -77.51 -31.69
CA VAL A 101 21.34 -77.98 -31.64
C VAL A 101 21.84 -78.17 -33.07
N SER A 102 22.92 -77.47 -33.42
CA SER A 102 23.78 -77.81 -34.56
C SER A 102 25.19 -78.08 -34.04
N PRO A 103 25.80 -79.24 -34.36
CA PRO A 103 27.17 -79.54 -34.00
C PRO A 103 28.10 -79.27 -35.19
N ASN A 104 29.15 -78.49 -35.00
CA ASN A 104 30.55 -78.90 -35.23
C ASN A 104 31.54 -77.71 -35.19
N PRO A 105 32.85 -78.01 -35.04
CA PRO A 105 33.77 -77.19 -34.26
C PRO A 105 34.90 -76.60 -35.13
N GLU A 106 35.83 -75.97 -34.43
CA GLU A 106 37.17 -75.55 -34.85
C GLU A 106 37.28 -74.18 -35.51
N GLY A 107 38.07 -73.33 -34.85
CA GLY A 107 38.43 -72.01 -35.35
C GLY A 107 38.89 -71.09 -34.22
N SER A 108 40.00 -71.45 -33.57
CA SER A 108 40.70 -70.56 -32.64
C SER A 108 41.13 -69.27 -33.35
N ARG A 109 40.59 -68.12 -32.91
CA ARG A 109 41.29 -66.84 -32.96
C ARG A 109 40.89 -65.99 -31.77
N SER A 110 41.87 -65.84 -30.88
CA SER A 110 42.00 -64.88 -29.80
C SER A 110 41.47 -63.49 -30.21
N GLY A 111 40.20 -63.22 -29.93
CA GLY A 111 39.66 -61.87 -29.82
C GLY A 111 39.83 -61.42 -28.38
N SER A 112 40.77 -60.52 -28.12
CA SER A 112 40.83 -59.77 -26.86
C SER A 112 39.44 -59.20 -26.59
N PRO A 113 38.90 -59.30 -25.35
CA PRO A 113 37.70 -58.57 -25.02
C PRO A 113 38.05 -57.09 -25.23
N VAL A 114 37.45 -56.48 -26.26
CA VAL A 114 37.43 -55.03 -26.37
C VAL A 114 36.54 -54.63 -25.20
N ASP A 115 37.17 -54.21 -24.11
CA ASP A 115 36.54 -53.43 -23.05
C ASP A 115 35.93 -52.20 -23.73
N THR A 116 34.71 -52.33 -24.25
CA THR A 116 33.80 -51.23 -24.48
C THR A 116 33.47 -50.67 -23.11
N GLN A 117 34.40 -49.89 -22.55
CA GLN A 117 34.09 -49.01 -21.44
C GLN A 117 32.82 -48.25 -21.82
N PRO A 118 31.77 -48.27 -21.00
CA PRO A 118 30.55 -47.56 -21.31
C PRO A 118 30.90 -46.09 -21.58
N LEU A 119 30.47 -45.60 -22.75
CA LEU A 119 30.76 -44.27 -23.29
C LEU A 119 30.26 -43.12 -22.38
N TYR A 120 29.58 -43.45 -21.28
CA TYR A 120 29.03 -42.55 -20.27
C TYR A 120 30.06 -41.92 -19.32
N SER A 121 31.36 -42.20 -19.47
CA SER A 121 32.40 -41.64 -18.58
C SER A 121 32.64 -40.14 -18.76
N ARG A 122 32.14 -39.53 -19.83
CA ARG A 122 32.25 -38.08 -20.08
C ARG A 122 30.85 -37.46 -20.08
N LEU A 123 30.72 -36.30 -19.45
CA LEU A 123 29.54 -35.44 -19.56
C LEU A 123 29.39 -35.05 -21.04
N SER A 124 28.66 -35.85 -21.82
CA SER A 124 28.44 -35.60 -23.24
C SER A 124 27.35 -34.54 -23.38
N LEU A 125 27.57 -33.61 -24.30
CA LEU A 125 26.53 -32.67 -24.70
C LEU A 125 25.37 -33.44 -25.33
N PRO A 126 24.11 -33.14 -24.98
CA PRO A 126 22.96 -33.67 -25.69
C PRO A 126 23.07 -33.35 -27.19
N PRO A 127 22.54 -34.20 -28.08
CA PRO A 127 22.58 -33.93 -29.50
C PRO A 127 21.78 -32.66 -29.80
N ILE A 128 22.15 -31.95 -30.87
CA ILE A 128 21.55 -30.65 -31.26
C ILE A 128 20.00 -30.67 -31.26
N PRO A 129 19.31 -31.72 -31.74
CA PRO A 129 17.85 -31.81 -31.67
C PRO A 129 17.27 -31.77 -30.25
N THR A 130 18.04 -32.15 -29.23
CA THR A 130 17.66 -32.07 -27.81
C THR A 130 18.02 -30.72 -27.19
N LEU A 131 19.09 -30.08 -27.65
CA LEU A 131 19.51 -28.76 -27.14
C LEU A 131 18.49 -27.65 -27.40
N ILE A 132 17.81 -27.67 -28.55
CA ILE A 132 16.81 -26.63 -28.89
C ILE A 132 15.61 -26.65 -27.91
N PRO A 133 14.93 -27.80 -27.68
CA PRO A 133 13.89 -27.90 -26.66
C PRO A 133 14.38 -27.55 -25.24
N LEU A 134 15.59 -27.97 -24.86
CA LEU A 134 16.17 -27.64 -23.56
C LEU A 134 16.38 -26.13 -23.39
N ALA A 135 16.84 -25.42 -24.42
CA ALA A 135 16.96 -23.96 -24.39
C ALA A 135 15.59 -23.28 -24.21
N GLY A 136 14.54 -23.80 -24.87
CA GLY A 136 13.16 -23.35 -24.67
C GLY A 136 12.69 -23.50 -23.21
N ILE A 137 12.97 -24.65 -22.59
CA ILE A 137 12.68 -24.92 -21.17
C ILE A 137 13.44 -23.94 -20.26
N VAL A 138 14.72 -23.65 -20.55
CA VAL A 138 15.52 -22.69 -19.76
C VAL A 138 14.89 -21.29 -19.80
N VAL A 139 14.53 -20.80 -20.97
CA VAL A 139 13.88 -19.48 -21.14
C VAL A 139 12.55 -19.44 -20.41
N LEU A 140 11.74 -20.49 -20.55
CA LEU A 140 10.43 -20.56 -19.92
C LEU A 140 10.52 -20.68 -18.39
N ASN A 141 11.49 -21.43 -17.86
CA ASN A 141 11.77 -21.47 -16.42
C ASN A 141 12.13 -20.09 -15.88
N CYS A 142 13.00 -19.35 -16.59
CA CYS A 142 13.34 -17.98 -16.22
C CYS A 142 12.11 -17.07 -16.22
N ALA A 143 11.27 -17.15 -17.27
CA ALA A 143 10.04 -16.38 -17.40
C ALA A 143 9.05 -16.69 -16.26
N VAL A 144 8.85 -17.97 -15.91
CA VAL A 144 8.01 -18.38 -14.77
C VAL A 144 8.53 -17.79 -13.46
N GLY A 145 9.85 -17.80 -13.24
CA GLY A 145 10.45 -17.19 -12.05
C GLY A 145 10.26 -15.67 -11.99
N PHE A 146 10.49 -14.94 -13.09
CA PHE A 146 10.30 -13.48 -13.14
C PHE A 146 8.83 -13.09 -12.97
N VAL A 147 7.90 -13.75 -13.69
CA VAL A 147 6.46 -13.51 -13.52
C VAL A 147 6.02 -13.91 -12.10
N GLY A 148 6.66 -14.91 -11.48
CA GLY A 148 6.49 -15.26 -10.07
C GLY A 148 6.84 -14.11 -9.13
N VAL A 149 8.00 -13.47 -9.34
CA VAL A 149 8.45 -12.31 -8.55
C VAL A 149 7.51 -11.12 -8.76
N GLU A 150 7.09 -10.84 -9.99
CA GLU A 150 6.12 -9.78 -10.26
C GLU A 150 4.76 -10.10 -9.65
N ALA A 151 4.27 -11.34 -9.72
CA ALA A 151 3.04 -11.75 -9.07
C ALA A 151 3.08 -11.48 -7.56
N GLN A 152 4.21 -11.76 -6.89
CA GLN A 152 4.40 -11.46 -5.47
C GLN A 152 4.36 -9.95 -5.17
N ARG A 153 4.76 -9.09 -6.12
CA ARG A 153 4.67 -7.64 -5.99
C ARG A 153 3.26 -7.08 -6.16
N PHE A 154 2.37 -7.79 -6.85
CA PHE A 154 1.02 -7.29 -7.17
C PHE A 154 -0.11 -8.03 -6.46
N THR A 155 0.17 -9.17 -5.82
CA THR A 155 -0.86 -10.03 -5.24
C THR A 155 -0.40 -10.67 -3.94
N VAL A 156 -1.38 -10.92 -3.07
CA VAL A 156 -1.13 -11.67 -1.84
C VAL A 156 -0.80 -13.14 -2.15
N PRO A 157 0.11 -13.79 -1.40
CA PRO A 157 0.48 -15.20 -1.59
C PRO A 157 -0.71 -16.17 -1.70
N GLY A 158 -1.81 -15.88 -0.99
CA GLY A 158 -3.05 -16.65 -1.09
C GLY A 158 -3.62 -16.68 -2.51
N ALA A 159 -3.67 -15.55 -3.21
CA ALA A 159 -4.18 -15.47 -4.58
C ALA A 159 -3.26 -16.21 -5.57
N ILE A 160 -1.94 -16.10 -5.38
CA ILE A 160 -0.92 -16.85 -6.14
C ILE A 160 -1.20 -18.35 -6.05
N HIS A 161 -1.48 -18.85 -4.84
CA HIS A 161 -1.81 -20.26 -4.61
C HIS A 161 -3.15 -20.66 -5.24
N THR A 162 -4.20 -19.87 -5.06
CA THR A 162 -5.53 -20.14 -5.64
C THR A 162 -5.45 -20.24 -7.15
N PHE A 163 -4.70 -19.36 -7.82
CA PHE A 163 -4.52 -19.42 -9.27
C PHE A 163 -3.64 -20.61 -9.67
N SER A 164 -2.61 -20.94 -8.91
CA SER A 164 -1.81 -22.16 -9.14
C SER A 164 -2.62 -23.45 -9.06
N LEU A 165 -3.84 -23.43 -8.50
CA LEU A 165 -4.76 -24.57 -8.57
C LEU A 165 -5.21 -24.89 -10.00
N PHE A 166 -5.08 -23.99 -10.97
CA PHE A 166 -5.44 -24.29 -12.36
C PHE A 166 -4.33 -25.02 -13.12
N THR A 167 -3.10 -25.07 -12.60
CA THR A 167 -1.94 -25.62 -13.32
C THR A 167 -2.12 -27.09 -13.72
N PRO A 168 -2.56 -28.02 -12.84
CA PRO A 168 -2.70 -29.44 -13.21
C PRO A 168 -3.77 -29.69 -14.28
N LEU A 169 -4.90 -28.98 -14.21
CA LEU A 169 -5.96 -29.06 -15.22
C LEU A 169 -5.45 -28.58 -16.59
N LEU A 170 -4.69 -27.48 -16.59
CA LEU A 170 -4.09 -26.95 -17.81
C LEU A 170 -3.00 -27.88 -18.35
N CYS A 171 -2.19 -28.52 -17.50
CA CYS A 171 -1.22 -29.54 -17.91
C CYS A 171 -1.91 -30.74 -18.58
N ALA A 172 -2.98 -31.27 -17.98
CA ALA A 172 -3.76 -32.37 -18.57
C ALA A 172 -4.35 -31.97 -19.93
N PHE A 173 -4.90 -30.77 -20.02
CA PHE A 173 -5.44 -30.22 -21.27
C PHE A 173 -4.36 -30.07 -22.35
N LEU A 174 -3.21 -29.48 -22.03
CA LEU A 174 -2.10 -29.31 -22.96
C LEU A 174 -1.52 -30.66 -23.40
N LEU A 175 -1.40 -31.62 -22.46
CA LEU A 175 -0.92 -32.97 -22.77
C LEU A 175 -1.86 -33.72 -23.71
N GLN A 176 -3.18 -33.57 -23.51
CA GLN A 176 -4.18 -34.14 -24.40
C GLN A 176 -4.23 -33.46 -25.76
N LEU A 177 -4.22 -32.13 -25.80
CA LEU A 177 -4.35 -31.35 -27.04
C LEU A 177 -3.13 -31.49 -27.95
N LEU A 178 -1.93 -31.37 -27.38
CA LEU A 178 -0.69 -31.19 -28.15
C LEU A 178 0.07 -32.50 -28.34
N PHE A 179 -0.09 -33.44 -27.42
CA PHE A 179 0.64 -34.71 -27.43
C PHE A 179 -0.28 -35.92 -27.55
N ARG A 180 -1.57 -35.69 -27.84
CA ARG A 180 -2.59 -36.74 -28.04
C ARG A 180 -2.64 -37.77 -26.91
N ARG A 181 -2.26 -37.38 -25.68
CA ARG A 181 -2.42 -38.26 -24.52
C ARG A 181 -3.91 -38.39 -24.20
N HIS A 182 -4.39 -39.61 -24.11
CA HIS A 182 -5.75 -39.88 -23.72
C HIS A 182 -5.82 -40.02 -22.19
N TYR A 183 -6.61 -39.15 -21.57
CA TYR A 183 -6.96 -39.26 -20.15
C TYR A 183 -8.40 -39.76 -20.04
N SER A 184 -8.62 -40.76 -19.18
CA SER A 184 -9.97 -41.28 -18.95
C SER A 184 -10.86 -40.22 -18.30
N THR A 185 -12.17 -40.38 -18.45
CA THR A 185 -13.17 -39.53 -17.78
C THR A 185 -12.99 -39.56 -16.26
N SER A 186 -12.59 -40.72 -15.71
CA SER A 186 -12.27 -40.90 -14.29
C SER A 186 -11.10 -40.02 -13.85
N THR A 187 -10.02 -39.96 -14.65
CA THR A 187 -8.87 -39.09 -14.39
C THR A 187 -9.28 -37.61 -14.38
N TRP A 188 -10.06 -37.17 -15.36
CA TRP A 188 -10.58 -35.80 -15.43
C TRP A 188 -11.47 -35.45 -14.24
N ASN A 189 -12.37 -36.37 -13.86
CA ASN A 189 -13.23 -36.21 -12.69
C ASN A 189 -12.41 -36.11 -11.40
N GLY A 190 -11.40 -36.97 -11.23
CA GLY A 190 -10.48 -36.93 -10.09
C GLY A 190 -9.82 -35.56 -9.94
N LEU A 191 -9.26 -35.02 -11.02
CA LEU A 191 -8.63 -33.70 -11.05
C LEU A 191 -9.62 -32.56 -10.78
N LEU A 192 -10.83 -32.62 -11.36
CA LEU A 192 -11.88 -31.62 -11.15
C LEU A 192 -12.37 -31.62 -9.70
N PHE A 193 -12.54 -32.79 -9.08
CA PHE A 193 -12.90 -32.88 -7.66
C PHE A 193 -11.78 -32.38 -6.75
N GLN A 194 -10.51 -32.68 -7.06
CA GLN A 194 -9.39 -32.09 -6.33
C GLN A 194 -9.36 -30.55 -6.44
N PHE A 195 -9.55 -30.03 -7.65
CA PHE A 195 -9.65 -28.59 -7.89
C PHE A 195 -10.83 -27.97 -7.13
N ALA A 196 -12.03 -28.54 -7.24
CA ALA A 196 -13.23 -28.03 -6.58
C ALA A 196 -13.10 -28.05 -5.05
N GLY A 197 -12.57 -29.14 -4.48
CA GLY A 197 -12.31 -29.24 -3.05
C GLY A 197 -11.32 -28.19 -2.55
N LEU A 198 -10.21 -27.99 -3.27
CA LEU A 198 -9.23 -26.96 -2.93
C LEU A 198 -9.72 -25.54 -3.18
N ALA A 199 -10.49 -25.30 -4.24
CA ALA A 199 -11.13 -24.02 -4.48
C ALA A 199 -12.06 -23.68 -3.30
N LEU A 200 -12.81 -24.66 -2.78
CA LEU A 200 -13.67 -24.49 -1.62
C LEU A 200 -12.88 -24.24 -0.32
N VAL A 201 -11.73 -24.90 -0.14
CA VAL A 201 -10.77 -24.57 0.95
C VAL A 201 -10.29 -23.12 0.84
N GLN A 202 -10.06 -22.62 -0.38
CA GLN A 202 -9.58 -21.26 -0.64
C GLN A 202 -10.70 -20.20 -0.68
N CYS A 203 -11.98 -20.57 -0.88
CA CYS A 203 -13.11 -19.64 -0.88
C CYS A 203 -13.34 -18.96 0.48
N GLY A 204 -12.78 -19.49 1.57
CA GLY A 204 -12.73 -18.81 2.86
C GLY A 204 -11.80 -17.59 2.89
N MET A 205 -10.99 -17.39 1.85
CA MET A 205 -10.05 -16.27 1.71
C MET A 205 -10.75 -15.12 0.97
N ALA A 206 -10.75 -13.91 1.56
CA ALA A 206 -11.41 -12.75 0.96
C ALA A 206 -10.63 -12.23 -0.27
N ILE A 207 -10.87 -12.80 -1.46
CA ILE A 207 -10.37 -12.29 -2.75
C ILE A 207 -11.27 -11.16 -3.27
N ASN A 208 -11.75 -10.29 -2.38
CA ASN A 208 -12.60 -9.18 -2.77
C ASN A 208 -11.71 -8.03 -3.25
N HIS A 209 -11.72 -7.80 -4.56
CA HIS A 209 -11.05 -6.71 -5.30
C HIS A 209 -9.59 -6.94 -5.73
N MET A 210 -9.33 -7.99 -6.51
CA MET A 210 -8.11 -8.01 -7.35
C MET A 210 -8.28 -7.10 -8.57
N ARG A 211 -7.26 -6.28 -8.86
CA ARG A 211 -7.21 -5.50 -10.11
C ARG A 211 -7.12 -6.45 -11.31
N LEU A 212 -7.63 -6.00 -12.45
CA LEU A 212 -7.55 -6.77 -13.70
C LEU A 212 -6.09 -7.09 -14.07
N SER A 213 -5.17 -6.13 -13.88
CA SER A 213 -3.73 -6.33 -14.13
C SER A 213 -3.13 -7.46 -13.29
N SER A 214 -3.39 -7.47 -11.98
CA SER A 214 -2.98 -8.53 -11.06
C SER A 214 -3.53 -9.90 -11.49
N THR A 215 -4.79 -9.95 -11.91
CA THR A 215 -5.46 -11.17 -12.38
C THR A 215 -4.80 -11.70 -13.66
N LEU A 216 -4.47 -10.82 -14.61
CA LEU A 216 -3.81 -11.18 -15.85
C LEU A 216 -2.39 -11.69 -15.62
N ILE A 217 -1.63 -11.08 -14.70
CA ILE A 217 -0.29 -11.58 -14.31
C ILE A 217 -0.37 -12.97 -13.69
N LEU A 218 -1.34 -13.20 -12.81
CA LEU A 218 -1.56 -14.53 -12.20
C LEU A 218 -1.96 -15.57 -13.24
N MET A 219 -2.87 -15.26 -14.16
CA MET A 219 -3.24 -16.17 -15.26
C MET A 219 -2.04 -16.46 -16.17
N GLY A 220 -1.26 -15.44 -16.51
CA GLY A 220 -0.02 -15.59 -17.27
C GLY A 220 0.98 -16.52 -16.59
N ARG A 221 1.17 -16.36 -15.27
CA ARG A 221 2.03 -17.25 -14.46
C ARG A 221 1.56 -18.70 -14.53
N VAL A 222 0.27 -18.96 -14.33
CA VAL A 222 -0.31 -20.31 -14.34
C VAL A 222 -0.15 -20.95 -15.71
N TYR A 223 -0.40 -20.20 -16.78
CA TYR A 223 -0.21 -20.64 -18.14
C TYR A 223 1.25 -21.03 -18.42
N LEU A 224 2.20 -20.12 -18.16
CA LEU A 224 3.62 -20.37 -18.40
C LEU A 224 4.13 -21.56 -17.60
N HIS A 225 3.68 -21.70 -16.34
CA HIS A 225 4.05 -22.84 -15.51
C HIS A 225 3.50 -24.15 -16.09
N ALA A 226 2.23 -24.19 -16.51
CA ALA A 226 1.65 -25.40 -17.09
C ALA A 226 2.36 -25.82 -18.38
N VAL A 227 2.68 -24.86 -19.25
CA VAL A 227 3.47 -25.12 -20.47
C VAL A 227 4.86 -25.66 -20.12
N LEU A 228 5.52 -25.09 -19.10
CA LEU A 228 6.83 -25.55 -18.66
C LEU A 228 6.78 -27.04 -18.26
N LEU A 229 5.78 -27.45 -17.48
CA LEU A 229 5.70 -28.83 -17.01
C LEU A 229 5.38 -29.80 -18.13
N SER A 230 4.43 -29.44 -19.00
CA SER A 230 4.07 -30.26 -20.16
C SER A 230 5.24 -30.39 -21.14
N TRP A 231 6.05 -29.33 -21.31
CA TRP A 231 7.23 -29.37 -22.18
C TRP A 231 8.35 -30.22 -21.54
N MET A 232 8.62 -30.04 -20.25
CA MET A 232 9.62 -30.86 -19.53
C MET A 232 9.25 -32.35 -19.55
N ASP A 233 7.98 -32.70 -19.32
CA ASP A 233 7.48 -34.07 -19.42
C ASP A 233 7.79 -34.71 -20.78
N LEU A 234 7.55 -33.99 -21.87
CA LEU A 234 7.85 -34.45 -23.21
C LEU A 234 9.36 -34.65 -23.44
N VAL A 235 10.15 -33.60 -23.17
CA VAL A 235 11.59 -33.60 -23.48
C VAL A 235 12.32 -34.62 -22.64
N PHE A 236 11.96 -34.77 -21.38
CA PHE A 236 12.59 -35.77 -20.52
C PHE A 236 12.29 -37.17 -20.97
N LYS A 237 11.07 -37.50 -21.39
CA LYS A 237 10.76 -38.83 -21.92
C LYS A 237 11.43 -39.11 -23.27
N TRP A 238 11.49 -38.10 -24.13
CA TRP A 238 12.08 -38.22 -25.46
C TRP A 238 13.62 -38.25 -25.47
N ALA A 239 14.28 -37.59 -24.50
CA ALA A 239 15.74 -37.56 -24.45
C ALA A 239 16.30 -38.86 -23.85
N ASP A 240 17.16 -39.54 -24.62
CA ASP A 240 17.93 -40.74 -24.21
C ASP A 240 19.14 -40.42 -23.31
N HIS A 241 19.06 -39.35 -22.53
CA HIS A 241 20.13 -38.96 -21.60
C HIS A 241 19.73 -39.23 -20.15
N PRO A 242 20.71 -39.54 -19.28
CA PRO A 242 20.47 -39.57 -17.84
C PRO A 242 19.85 -38.26 -17.36
N LEU A 243 18.81 -38.37 -16.53
CA LEU A 243 18.07 -37.21 -16.01
C LEU A 243 18.97 -36.24 -15.25
N SER A 244 19.98 -36.76 -14.55
CA SER A 244 21.00 -35.97 -13.86
C SER A 244 21.78 -35.06 -14.83
N THR A 245 22.15 -35.57 -16.00
CA THR A 245 22.82 -34.81 -17.07
C THR A 245 21.91 -33.71 -17.61
N LEU A 246 20.66 -34.04 -17.95
CA LEU A 246 19.68 -33.07 -18.43
C LEU A 246 19.45 -31.93 -17.43
N ASN A 247 19.33 -32.29 -16.14
CA ASN A 247 19.18 -31.33 -15.05
C ASN A 247 20.41 -30.41 -14.92
N ILE A 248 21.64 -30.93 -15.01
CA ILE A 248 22.86 -30.10 -14.97
C ILE A 248 22.85 -29.04 -16.08
N PHE A 249 22.49 -29.42 -17.31
CA PHE A 249 22.40 -28.49 -18.42
C PHE A 249 21.30 -27.44 -18.21
N LEU A 250 20.09 -27.86 -17.85
CA LEU A 250 18.96 -26.96 -17.62
C LEU A 250 19.26 -25.95 -16.51
N TRP A 251 19.62 -26.44 -15.33
CA TRP A 251 19.81 -25.60 -14.15
C TRP A 251 21.10 -24.78 -14.21
N GLY A 252 22.12 -25.29 -14.91
CA GLY A 252 23.35 -24.54 -15.17
C GLY A 252 23.10 -23.33 -16.06
N SER A 253 22.32 -23.49 -17.14
CA SER A 253 21.96 -22.40 -18.03
C SER A 253 21.03 -21.38 -17.38
N SER A 254 20.00 -21.80 -16.62
CA SER A 254 19.14 -20.88 -15.88
C SER A 254 19.90 -20.12 -14.78
N SER A 255 20.77 -20.80 -14.03
CA SER A 255 21.63 -20.14 -13.01
C SER A 255 22.47 -19.03 -13.62
N LEU A 256 23.04 -19.26 -14.81
CA LEU A 256 23.82 -18.27 -15.53
C LEU A 256 22.97 -17.06 -15.93
N LEU A 257 21.76 -17.28 -16.44
CA LEU A 257 20.84 -16.18 -16.79
C LEU A 257 20.43 -15.37 -15.56
N TYR A 258 20.06 -16.02 -14.46
CA TYR A 258 19.75 -15.31 -13.21
C TYR A 258 20.95 -14.55 -12.64
N LEU A 259 22.16 -15.11 -12.75
CA LEU A 259 23.38 -14.43 -12.34
C LEU A 259 23.62 -13.18 -13.19
N ILE A 260 23.49 -13.27 -14.52
CA ILE A 260 23.62 -12.11 -15.42
C ILE A 260 22.58 -11.04 -15.08
N THR A 261 21.32 -11.44 -14.86
CA THR A 261 20.27 -10.49 -14.45
C THR A 261 20.54 -9.88 -13.09
N TYR A 262 21.04 -10.66 -12.13
CA TYR A 262 21.42 -10.16 -10.80
C TYR A 262 22.55 -9.14 -10.88
N LEU A 263 23.59 -9.42 -11.66
CA LEU A 263 24.70 -8.51 -11.89
C LEU A 263 24.26 -7.23 -12.59
N PHE A 264 23.33 -7.33 -13.54
CA PHE A 264 22.80 -6.16 -14.26
C PHE A 264 21.95 -5.26 -13.35
N LEU A 265 21.07 -5.85 -12.53
CA LEU A 265 20.16 -5.10 -11.65
C LEU A 265 20.82 -4.55 -10.39
N ASN A 266 21.92 -5.14 -9.93
CA ASN A 266 22.64 -4.73 -8.71
C ASN A 266 24.05 -4.21 -9.01
N SER A 267 24.29 -3.71 -10.23
CA SER A 267 25.61 -3.23 -10.68
C SER A 267 26.21 -2.17 -9.76
N GLU A 268 25.36 -1.33 -9.14
CA GLU A 268 25.78 -0.28 -8.20
C GLU A 268 26.03 -0.79 -6.76
N SER A 269 25.55 -1.98 -6.39
CA SER A 269 25.56 -2.47 -5.01
C SER A 269 25.78 -3.98 -4.88
N LEU A 270 26.74 -4.54 -5.63
CA LEU A 270 27.04 -5.98 -5.61
C LEU A 270 27.39 -6.52 -4.21
N TRP A 271 27.82 -5.65 -3.28
CA TRP A 271 28.30 -6.02 -1.95
C TRP A 271 27.23 -6.01 -0.85
N THR A 272 26.01 -5.53 -1.12
CA THR A 272 24.93 -5.48 -0.09
C THR A 272 24.17 -6.81 -0.04
N PHE A 273 24.85 -7.86 0.42
CA PHE A 273 24.25 -9.17 0.61
C PHE A 273 23.75 -9.35 2.04
N SER A 274 22.43 -9.42 2.23
CA SER A 274 21.83 -9.78 3.52
C SER A 274 21.71 -11.29 3.64
N PHE A 275 22.49 -11.92 4.52
CA PHE A 275 22.38 -13.36 4.76
C PHE A 275 21.11 -13.68 5.57
N SER A 276 20.27 -14.58 5.04
CA SER A 276 19.09 -15.10 5.73
C SER A 276 19.15 -16.62 5.81
N LEU A 277 19.27 -17.17 7.02
CA LEU A 277 19.24 -18.62 7.24
C LEU A 277 17.90 -19.21 6.78
N PHE A 278 16.82 -18.46 6.99
CA PHE A 278 15.49 -18.85 6.52
C PHE A 278 15.44 -18.88 4.99
N GLY A 279 15.90 -17.81 4.33
CA GLY A 279 15.99 -17.75 2.87
C GLY A 279 16.86 -18.86 2.28
N LEU A 280 17.95 -19.24 2.96
CA LEU A 280 18.81 -20.35 2.54
C LEU A 280 18.08 -21.69 2.65
N THR A 281 17.36 -21.89 3.77
CA THR A 281 16.62 -23.13 4.03
C THR A 281 15.49 -23.32 3.02
N THR A 282 14.72 -22.26 2.75
CA THR A 282 13.68 -22.30 1.71
C THR A 282 14.27 -22.56 0.33
N ALA A 283 15.40 -21.96 -0.01
CA ALA A 283 16.07 -22.22 -1.28
C ALA A 283 16.49 -23.70 -1.45
N VAL A 284 17.01 -24.33 -0.39
CA VAL A 284 17.38 -25.75 -0.39
C VAL A 284 16.16 -26.65 -0.59
N PHE A 285 15.09 -26.45 0.19
CA PHE A 285 13.88 -27.27 0.05
C PHE A 285 13.19 -27.07 -1.31
N SER A 286 13.15 -25.85 -1.84
CA SER A 286 12.63 -25.58 -3.19
C SER A 286 13.46 -26.26 -4.27
N ALA A 287 14.80 -26.31 -4.14
CA ALA A 287 15.65 -27.04 -5.07
C ALA A 287 15.38 -28.55 -5.04
N VAL A 288 15.24 -29.13 -3.85
CA VAL A 288 14.91 -30.55 -3.65
C VAL A 288 13.54 -30.89 -4.24
N GLU A 289 12.55 -30.02 -4.02
CA GLU A 289 11.20 -30.17 -4.57
C GLU A 289 11.26 -30.26 -6.09
N ILE A 290 11.96 -29.32 -6.73
CA ILE A 290 12.03 -29.24 -8.19
C ILE A 290 12.78 -30.43 -8.80
N LEU A 291 13.85 -30.91 -8.16
CA LEU A 291 14.56 -32.11 -8.63
C LEU A 291 13.75 -33.40 -8.45
N THR A 292 13.01 -33.51 -7.34
CA THR A 292 12.10 -34.65 -7.15
C THR A 292 10.99 -34.61 -8.19
N MET A 293 10.50 -33.42 -8.50
CA MET A 293 9.52 -33.21 -9.56
C MET A 293 10.06 -33.59 -10.95
N THR A 294 11.31 -33.27 -11.31
CA THR A 294 11.87 -33.73 -12.60
C THR A 294 12.00 -35.25 -12.67
N PHE A 295 12.28 -35.91 -11.54
CA PHE A 295 12.23 -37.37 -11.45
C PHE A 295 10.83 -37.92 -11.69
N VAL A 296 9.80 -37.33 -11.07
CA VAL A 296 8.40 -37.72 -11.32
C VAL A 296 8.00 -37.46 -12.78
N LEU A 297 8.45 -36.37 -13.40
CA LEU A 297 8.16 -36.08 -14.81
C LEU A 297 8.80 -37.12 -15.75
N LYS A 298 10.03 -37.57 -15.50
CA LYS A 298 10.70 -38.58 -16.34
C LYS A 298 10.01 -39.95 -16.24
N ASN A 299 9.53 -40.33 -15.05
CA ASN A 299 9.02 -41.68 -14.79
C ASN A 299 7.47 -41.78 -14.71
N SER A 300 6.76 -40.67 -14.71
CA SER A 300 5.30 -40.62 -14.60
C SER A 300 4.77 -39.55 -15.55
N ASP A 301 4.07 -38.51 -15.08
CA ASP A 301 3.74 -37.35 -15.92
C ASP A 301 3.51 -36.07 -15.11
N ALA A 302 3.31 -34.96 -15.82
CA ALA A 302 3.02 -33.65 -15.22
C ALA A 302 1.69 -33.61 -14.43
N VAL A 303 0.75 -34.50 -14.73
CA VAL A 303 -0.54 -34.57 -14.03
C VAL A 303 -0.36 -35.16 -12.63
N VAL A 304 0.48 -36.19 -12.50
CA VAL A 304 0.85 -36.79 -11.19
C VAL A 304 1.54 -35.76 -10.30
N VAL A 305 2.44 -34.94 -10.84
CA VAL A 305 3.07 -33.83 -10.11
C VAL A 305 2.01 -32.85 -9.57
N GLY A 306 1.00 -32.55 -10.41
CA GLY A 306 -0.12 -31.69 -10.03
C GLY A 306 -0.98 -32.27 -8.91
N ALA A 307 -1.40 -33.53 -9.03
CA ALA A 307 -2.18 -34.25 -8.02
C ALA A 307 -1.43 -34.37 -6.68
N ALA A 308 -0.11 -34.60 -6.72
CA ALA A 308 0.73 -34.59 -5.52
C ALA A 308 0.74 -33.20 -4.84
N SER A 309 0.82 -32.14 -5.63
CA SER A 309 0.78 -30.75 -5.14
C SER A 309 -0.55 -30.40 -4.46
N TYR A 310 -1.68 -30.87 -5.02
CA TYR A 310 -3.00 -30.73 -4.41
C TYR A 310 -3.11 -31.44 -3.06
N SER A 311 -2.54 -32.63 -2.96
CA SER A 311 -2.58 -33.45 -1.75
C SER A 311 -1.87 -32.73 -0.58
N VAL A 312 -0.72 -32.11 -0.84
CA VAL A 312 -0.02 -31.30 0.17
C VAL A 312 -0.86 -30.12 0.64
N SER A 313 -1.54 -29.44 -0.29
CA SER A 313 -2.40 -28.30 0.05
C SER A 313 -3.56 -28.73 0.96
N CYS A 314 -4.13 -29.93 0.75
CA CYS A 314 -5.14 -30.51 1.63
C CYS A 314 -4.59 -30.83 3.02
N ILE A 315 -3.40 -31.42 3.11
CA ILE A 315 -2.75 -31.75 4.38
C ILE A 315 -2.46 -30.48 5.19
N LEU A 316 -1.94 -29.43 4.54
CA LEU A 316 -1.71 -28.15 5.19
C LEU A 316 -3.00 -27.50 5.69
N ALA A 317 -4.08 -27.55 4.88
CA ALA A 317 -5.40 -27.06 5.30
C ALA A 317 -5.96 -27.86 6.49
N PHE A 318 -5.77 -29.18 6.49
CA PHE A 318 -6.17 -30.06 7.60
C PHE A 318 -5.45 -29.70 8.90
N PHE A 319 -4.14 -29.46 8.84
CA PHE A 319 -3.38 -29.00 10.00
C PHE A 319 -3.88 -27.66 10.54
N SER A 320 -4.34 -26.74 9.67
CA SER A 320 -4.94 -25.47 10.09
C SER A 320 -6.29 -25.63 10.79
N VAL A 321 -7.08 -26.64 10.39
CA VAL A 321 -8.34 -26.97 11.07
C VAL A 321 -8.05 -27.56 12.45
N ILE A 322 -7.08 -28.49 12.55
CA ILE A 322 -6.70 -29.13 13.82
C ILE A 322 -6.08 -28.12 14.80
N SER A 323 -5.17 -27.26 14.33
CA SER A 323 -4.53 -26.23 15.18
C SER A 323 -5.50 -25.17 15.68
N GLY A 324 -6.74 -25.17 15.17
CA GLY A 324 -7.78 -24.21 15.52
C GLY A 324 -7.60 -22.83 14.91
N SER A 325 -6.60 -22.64 14.05
CA SER A 325 -6.28 -21.37 13.40
C SER A 325 -7.18 -21.07 12.19
N ALA A 326 -7.90 -22.07 11.68
CA ALA A 326 -8.79 -21.87 10.53
C ALA A 326 -10.13 -21.21 10.90
N ASN A 327 -10.43 -20.09 10.24
CA ASN A 327 -11.79 -19.58 10.08
C ASN A 327 -12.55 -20.45 9.06
N TYR A 328 -13.87 -20.66 9.23
CA TYR A 328 -14.70 -21.53 8.37
C TYR A 328 -14.34 -23.02 8.37
N ARG A 329 -14.08 -23.60 9.55
CA ARG A 329 -13.67 -25.01 9.72
C ARG A 329 -14.54 -26.03 8.97
N LEU A 330 -15.87 -25.84 8.95
CA LEU A 330 -16.78 -26.75 8.26
C LEU A 330 -16.57 -26.73 6.73
N LEU A 331 -16.39 -25.54 6.15
CA LEU A 331 -16.16 -25.39 4.72
C LEU A 331 -14.81 -26.01 4.34
N ILE A 332 -13.76 -25.71 5.09
CA ILE A 332 -12.43 -26.29 4.84
C ILE A 332 -12.46 -27.82 4.96
N PHE A 333 -13.16 -28.36 5.98
CA PHE A 333 -13.32 -29.79 6.14
C PHE A 333 -14.05 -30.43 4.96
N LEU A 334 -15.16 -29.83 4.50
CA LEU A 334 -15.88 -30.29 3.31
C LEU A 334 -14.99 -30.27 2.06
N GLY A 335 -14.21 -29.20 1.87
CA GLY A 335 -13.26 -29.08 0.76
C GLY A 335 -12.18 -30.14 0.79
N ILE A 336 -11.65 -30.47 1.98
CA ILE A 336 -10.69 -31.57 2.16
C ILE A 336 -11.33 -32.92 1.81
N CYS A 337 -12.57 -33.19 2.22
CA CYS A 337 -13.26 -34.43 1.88
C CYS A 337 -13.46 -34.58 0.36
N ILE A 338 -13.89 -33.52 -0.32
CA ILE A 338 -14.07 -33.51 -1.78
C ILE A 338 -12.73 -33.73 -2.49
N ALA A 339 -11.66 -33.06 -2.04
CA ALA A 339 -10.35 -33.22 -2.64
C ALA A 339 -9.74 -34.61 -2.39
N ALA A 340 -9.95 -35.19 -1.22
CA ALA A 340 -9.53 -36.56 -0.90
C ALA A 340 -10.26 -37.60 -1.76
N TYR A 341 -11.57 -37.41 -2.00
CA TYR A 341 -12.34 -38.24 -2.93
C TYR A 341 -11.79 -38.14 -4.36
N GLY A 342 -11.48 -36.91 -4.81
CA GLY A 342 -10.85 -36.69 -6.12
C GLY A 342 -9.49 -37.38 -6.24
N LEU A 343 -8.66 -37.32 -5.20
CA LEU A 343 -7.37 -38.03 -5.14
C LEU A 343 -7.56 -39.54 -5.21
N GLY A 344 -8.50 -40.10 -4.44
CA GLY A 344 -8.79 -41.54 -4.45
C GLY A 344 -9.23 -42.02 -5.83
N THR A 345 -10.09 -41.26 -6.51
CA THR A 345 -10.53 -41.54 -7.88
C THR A 345 -9.35 -41.51 -8.85
N PHE A 346 -8.50 -40.48 -8.75
CA PHE A 346 -7.31 -40.34 -9.59
C PHE A 346 -6.31 -41.49 -9.40
N VAL A 347 -6.03 -41.89 -8.15
CA VAL A 347 -5.08 -42.97 -7.83
C VAL A 347 -5.63 -44.34 -8.21
N ALA A 348 -6.92 -44.61 -7.94
CA ALA A 348 -7.54 -45.88 -8.29
C ALA A 348 -7.50 -46.13 -9.80
N GLU A 349 -7.81 -45.10 -10.59
CA GLU A 349 -7.72 -45.19 -12.05
C GLU A 349 -6.30 -45.48 -12.53
N ARG A 350 -5.30 -44.79 -11.96
CA ARG A 350 -3.88 -44.99 -12.34
C ARG A 350 -3.38 -46.38 -11.96
N GLY A 351 -3.79 -46.90 -10.80
CA GLY A 351 -3.45 -48.26 -10.40
C GLY A 351 -3.98 -49.31 -11.37
N LEU A 352 -5.18 -49.12 -11.94
CA LEU A 352 -5.77 -50.04 -12.92
C LEU A 352 -5.08 -49.95 -14.29
N VAL A 353 -4.70 -48.75 -14.74
CA VAL A 353 -4.01 -48.56 -16.02
C VAL A 353 -2.61 -49.18 -16.00
N ASP A 354 -1.88 -49.05 -14.88
CA ASP A 354 -0.55 -49.66 -14.73
C ASP A 354 -0.62 -51.21 -14.81
N GLU A 355 -1.74 -51.83 -14.40
CA GLU A 355 -1.98 -53.28 -14.55
C GLU A 355 -2.39 -53.69 -15.98
N GLU A 356 -3.04 -52.80 -16.75
CA GLU A 356 -3.47 -53.09 -18.13
C GLU A 356 -2.41 -52.76 -19.20
N GLU A 357 -1.58 -51.72 -19.00
CA GLU A 357 -0.51 -51.34 -19.92
C GLU A 357 0.64 -52.36 -19.95
N GLU A 358 0.89 -53.09 -18.85
CA GLU A 358 1.87 -54.19 -18.79
C GLU A 358 1.53 -55.35 -19.78
N GLN A 359 0.31 -55.38 -20.34
CA GLN A 359 -0.14 -56.39 -21.31
C GLN A 359 -0.26 -55.90 -22.77
N LYS A 360 -0.04 -54.61 -23.05
CA LYS A 360 -0.14 -54.05 -24.40
C LYS A 360 0.99 -53.06 -24.64
N GLU A 361 2.17 -53.60 -24.90
CA GLU A 361 3.27 -52.88 -25.55
C GLU A 361 2.83 -52.57 -27.00
N VAL A 362 1.97 -51.56 -27.15
CA VAL A 362 1.54 -51.06 -28.45
C VAL A 362 2.70 -50.25 -29.00
N ASP A 363 3.19 -50.70 -30.13
CA ASP A 363 4.18 -50.07 -31.00
C ASP A 363 3.66 -48.68 -31.43
N VAL A 364 3.79 -47.67 -30.56
CA VAL A 364 3.46 -46.28 -30.87
C VAL A 364 4.55 -45.77 -31.79
N GLN A 365 4.33 -45.94 -33.09
CA GLN A 365 5.16 -45.28 -34.10
C GLN A 365 5.21 -43.78 -33.82
N PRO A 366 6.40 -43.18 -33.66
CA PRO A 366 6.56 -41.75 -33.45
C PRO A 366 6.33 -41.02 -34.77
N GLU A 367 5.08 -40.97 -35.24
CA GLU A 367 4.70 -40.16 -36.39
C GLU A 367 4.39 -38.70 -35.97
N ASP A 368 4.99 -37.79 -36.73
CA ASP A 368 5.10 -36.34 -36.58
C ASP A 368 5.87 -35.85 -35.34
N SER A 369 7.01 -35.18 -35.59
CA SER A 369 8.04 -34.91 -34.60
C SER A 369 7.51 -34.09 -33.40
N PRO A 370 7.78 -34.52 -32.15
CA PRO A 370 7.46 -33.77 -30.92
C PRO A 370 8.04 -32.34 -30.92
N ILE A 371 9.04 -32.12 -31.78
CA ILE A 371 9.66 -30.84 -32.11
C ILE A 371 8.62 -29.82 -32.63
N LYS A 372 7.67 -30.20 -33.49
CA LYS A 372 6.65 -29.27 -34.02
C LYS A 372 5.71 -28.77 -32.90
N ALA A 373 5.26 -29.67 -32.04
CA ALA A 373 4.41 -29.33 -30.89
C ALA A 373 5.18 -28.46 -29.85
N ALA A 374 6.44 -28.80 -29.59
CA ALA A 374 7.32 -28.01 -28.73
C ALA A 374 7.55 -26.59 -29.28
N ILE A 375 7.76 -26.44 -30.59
CA ILE A 375 7.90 -25.12 -31.24
C ILE A 375 6.60 -24.31 -31.13
N ALA A 376 5.44 -24.93 -31.36
CA ALA A 376 4.14 -24.26 -31.23
C ALA A 376 3.90 -23.74 -29.80
N LEU A 377 4.25 -24.54 -28.78
CA LEU A 377 4.22 -24.12 -27.37
C LEU A 377 5.18 -22.96 -27.08
N GLY A 378 6.39 -22.99 -27.66
CA GLY A 378 7.37 -21.92 -27.56
C GLY A 378 6.82 -20.58 -28.08
N ILE A 379 6.25 -20.58 -29.28
CA ILE A 379 5.67 -19.38 -29.90
C ILE A 379 4.50 -18.84 -29.06
N GLY A 380 3.59 -19.70 -28.62
CA GLY A 380 2.47 -19.30 -27.75
C GLY A 380 2.92 -18.72 -26.41
N SER A 381 3.99 -19.26 -25.82
CA SER A 381 4.56 -18.76 -24.56
C SER A 381 5.20 -17.38 -24.72
N ILE A 382 5.92 -17.14 -25.81
CA ILE A 382 6.51 -15.83 -26.12
C ILE A 382 5.42 -14.76 -26.23
N ALA A 383 4.31 -15.05 -26.90
CA ALA A 383 3.19 -14.13 -27.02
C ALA A 383 2.59 -13.75 -25.65
N VAL A 384 2.40 -14.74 -24.75
CA VAL A 384 1.91 -14.49 -23.38
C VAL A 384 2.90 -13.69 -22.55
N VAL A 385 4.20 -13.96 -22.68
CA VAL A 385 5.25 -13.15 -22.01
C VAL A 385 5.19 -11.70 -22.49
N ILE A 386 5.13 -11.45 -23.81
CA ILE A 386 5.03 -10.09 -24.37
C ILE A 386 3.80 -9.37 -23.84
N VAL A 387 2.63 -10.02 -23.85
CA VAL A 387 1.38 -9.45 -23.33
C VAL A 387 1.52 -9.14 -21.83
N THR A 388 2.09 -10.05 -21.04
CA THR A 388 2.29 -9.87 -19.60
C THR A 388 3.23 -8.70 -19.31
N VAL A 389 4.34 -8.60 -20.04
CA VAL A 389 5.32 -7.50 -19.92
C VAL A 389 4.70 -6.17 -20.35
N ALA A 390 3.93 -6.14 -21.44
CA ALA A 390 3.25 -4.93 -21.92
C ALA A 390 2.18 -4.42 -20.94
N ILE A 391 1.45 -5.32 -20.30
CA ILE A 391 0.48 -4.96 -19.24
C ILE A 391 1.22 -4.45 -18.00
N SER A 392 2.34 -5.10 -17.63
CA SER A 392 3.17 -4.70 -16.50
C SER A 392 3.78 -3.30 -16.71
N SER A 393 4.24 -2.97 -17.92
CA SER A 393 4.86 -1.68 -18.21
C SER A 393 3.88 -0.52 -18.27
N GLN A 394 2.60 -0.76 -18.55
CA GLN A 394 1.55 0.27 -18.49
C GLN A 394 1.12 0.61 -17.05
N GLY A 395 1.44 -0.24 -16.07
CA GLY A 395 1.09 -0.05 -14.66
C GLY A 395 2.09 0.75 -13.82
N THR A 396 3.27 1.11 -14.36
CA THR A 396 4.41 1.63 -13.58
C THR A 396 4.37 3.13 -13.26
N ASN A 397 3.38 3.89 -13.73
CA ASN A 397 3.25 5.32 -13.37
C ASN A 397 2.61 5.58 -12.00
N VAL A 398 2.34 4.54 -11.21
CA VAL A 398 1.86 4.68 -9.83
C VAL A 398 2.84 3.94 -8.93
N GLY A 399 3.61 4.68 -8.13
CA GLY A 399 4.54 4.11 -7.16
C GLY A 399 3.80 3.18 -6.18
N LEU A 400 3.90 1.88 -6.41
CA LEU A 400 3.28 0.83 -5.61
C LEU A 400 4.38 0.02 -4.95
N HIS A 401 4.47 0.11 -3.62
CA HIS A 401 5.27 -0.82 -2.84
C HIS A 401 4.63 -2.20 -2.84
N SER A 402 5.49 -3.22 -2.98
CA SER A 402 5.15 -4.63 -2.83
C SER A 402 4.30 -4.87 -1.59
N PRO A 403 3.16 -5.58 -1.67
CA PRO A 403 2.47 -6.06 -0.48
C PRO A 403 3.44 -6.92 0.32
N ARG A 404 3.40 -6.78 1.65
CA ARG A 404 4.25 -7.58 2.55
C ARG A 404 3.94 -9.07 2.37
N PRO A 405 4.94 -9.96 2.44
CA PRO A 405 4.71 -11.39 2.41
C PRO A 405 3.87 -11.79 3.63
N THR A 406 2.63 -12.23 3.42
CA THR A 406 1.87 -12.92 4.46
C THR A 406 2.28 -14.39 4.50
N PRO A 407 2.29 -15.05 5.67
CA PRO A 407 2.64 -16.47 5.77
C PRO A 407 1.77 -17.32 4.83
N TRP A 408 2.35 -18.34 4.19
CA TRP A 408 1.59 -19.24 3.32
C TRP A 408 0.51 -19.95 4.13
N PHE A 409 -0.76 -19.76 3.77
CA PHE A 409 -1.94 -20.27 4.48
C PHE A 409 -2.13 -19.72 5.90
N ASP A 410 -1.93 -18.42 6.08
CA ASP A 410 -2.45 -17.77 7.27
C ASP A 410 -3.96 -17.57 7.15
N PHE A 411 -4.74 -18.52 7.67
CA PHE A 411 -6.19 -18.39 7.83
C PHE A 411 -6.57 -17.43 8.99
N THR A 412 -5.58 -16.89 9.70
CA THR A 412 -5.75 -15.96 10.83
C THR A 412 -5.37 -14.51 10.52
N SER A 413 -4.47 -14.25 9.57
CA SER A 413 -4.09 -12.89 9.19
C SER A 413 -4.66 -12.48 7.83
N LEU A 414 -5.73 -11.69 7.90
CA LEU A 414 -5.99 -10.71 6.85
C LEU A 414 -4.78 -9.75 6.81
N PRO A 415 -4.39 -9.20 5.64
CA PRO A 415 -3.46 -8.09 5.60
C PRO A 415 -3.87 -7.03 6.64
N PRO A 416 -2.94 -6.31 7.29
CA PRO A 416 -3.29 -5.36 8.36
C PRO A 416 -4.28 -4.25 7.92
N THR A 417 -4.51 -4.08 6.61
CA THR A 417 -5.48 -3.17 6.02
C THR A 417 -6.85 -3.81 5.71
N GLN A 418 -7.01 -5.11 5.92
CA GLN A 418 -8.21 -5.87 5.57
C GLN A 418 -8.78 -6.74 6.70
N SER A 419 -8.51 -6.44 7.97
CA SER A 419 -9.37 -6.87 9.07
C SER A 419 -10.76 -6.19 9.04
N LYS A 420 -11.35 -6.06 7.85
CA LYS A 420 -12.79 -5.89 7.59
C LYS A 420 -13.54 -7.17 8.02
N ALA A 421 -13.35 -7.59 9.26
CA ALA A 421 -14.48 -8.10 10.00
C ALA A 421 -15.55 -7.00 9.93
N TRP A 422 -16.79 -7.40 9.64
CA TRP A 422 -17.94 -6.52 9.49
C TRP A 422 -18.21 -5.72 10.77
N CYS A 423 -17.40 -4.71 11.04
CA CYS A 423 -17.62 -3.73 12.09
C CYS A 423 -18.72 -2.82 11.55
N HIS A 424 -19.95 -3.09 11.98
CA HIS A 424 -21.11 -2.30 11.57
C HIS A 424 -20.92 -0.85 12.04
N ARG A 425 -20.77 0.09 11.10
CA ARG A 425 -20.62 1.51 11.43
C ARG A 425 -21.87 2.00 12.15
N LYS A 426 -21.69 2.59 13.33
CA LYS A 426 -22.75 3.38 13.97
C LYS A 426 -23.11 4.52 13.00
N PRO A 427 -24.38 4.67 12.58
CA PRO A 427 -24.76 5.77 11.72
C PRO A 427 -24.46 7.09 12.42
N LEU A 428 -23.87 8.03 11.67
CA LEU A 428 -23.59 9.36 12.19
C LEU A 428 -24.89 10.14 12.37
N PRO A 429 -24.97 11.06 13.35
CA PRO A 429 -26.10 11.97 13.52
C PRO A 429 -26.43 12.68 12.19
N LYS A 430 -27.72 12.78 11.86
CA LYS A 430 -28.17 13.49 10.67
C LYS A 430 -28.16 14.98 10.97
N LEU A 431 -27.10 15.69 10.59
CA LEU A 431 -27.08 17.15 10.66
C LEU A 431 -28.19 17.75 9.79
N SER A 432 -29.00 18.63 10.37
CA SER A 432 -30.09 19.36 9.73
C SER A 432 -29.56 20.36 8.69
N GLY A 433 -29.13 19.84 7.54
CA GLY A 433 -28.39 20.61 6.54
C GLY A 433 -27.75 19.71 5.48
N ARG A 434 -27.58 18.42 5.80
CA ARG A 434 -27.25 17.36 4.85
C ARG A 434 -28.40 17.16 3.87
N LYS A 435 -28.57 18.09 2.92
CA LYS A 435 -29.34 17.83 1.70
C LYS A 435 -28.74 16.55 1.13
N GLU A 436 -29.56 15.53 0.92
CA GLU A 436 -29.18 14.44 0.02
C GLU A 436 -28.82 15.09 -1.31
N THR A 437 -27.54 15.38 -1.51
CA THR A 437 -27.03 15.98 -2.73
C THR A 437 -27.21 14.91 -3.78
N ARG A 438 -28.37 14.94 -4.44
CA ARG A 438 -28.63 14.20 -5.68
C ARG A 438 -27.39 14.34 -6.57
N LYS A 439 -26.63 13.25 -6.69
CA LYS A 439 -25.62 13.02 -7.73
C LYS A 439 -24.61 14.18 -7.94
N ARG A 440 -24.10 14.83 -6.89
CA ARG A 440 -22.86 15.61 -7.06
C ARG A 440 -21.71 14.59 -7.17
N ALA A 441 -20.94 14.63 -8.26
CA ALA A 441 -19.83 13.70 -8.45
C ALA A 441 -18.76 13.98 -7.39
N ARG A 442 -18.41 12.96 -6.59
CA ARG A 442 -17.36 13.10 -5.56
C ARG A 442 -16.06 13.56 -6.21
N VAL A 443 -15.37 14.50 -5.55
CA VAL A 443 -14.08 15.03 -6.02
C VAL A 443 -12.99 13.96 -5.92
N THR A 444 -13.02 13.16 -4.85
CA THR A 444 -12.11 12.03 -4.62
C THR A 444 -12.75 11.00 -3.66
N GLY A 445 -12.33 9.74 -3.76
CA GLY A 445 -12.74 8.66 -2.84
C GLY A 445 -11.69 8.34 -1.76
N ALA A 446 -10.60 9.12 -1.68
CA ALA A 446 -9.46 8.80 -0.81
C ALA A 446 -9.80 8.79 0.69
N PHE A 447 -10.82 9.53 1.12
CA PHE A 447 -11.22 9.63 2.53
C PHE A 447 -12.57 8.98 2.84
N ASP A 448 -13.08 8.13 1.93
CA ASP A 448 -14.40 7.48 2.04
C ASP A 448 -14.60 6.67 3.34
N ASN A 449 -13.50 6.15 3.89
CA ASN A 449 -13.49 5.33 5.11
C ASN A 449 -12.73 6.00 6.26
N VAL A 450 -12.40 7.28 6.14
CA VAL A 450 -11.81 8.06 7.23
C VAL A 450 -12.93 8.78 7.97
N LEU A 451 -12.87 8.79 9.30
CA LEU A 451 -13.71 9.63 10.15
C LEU A 451 -12.98 10.95 10.39
N LEU A 452 -13.52 12.04 9.85
CA LEU A 452 -13.09 13.38 10.20
C LEU A 452 -13.80 13.81 11.49
N ILE A 453 -13.04 13.95 12.57
CA ILE A 453 -13.50 14.41 13.89
C ILE A 453 -13.15 15.89 14.00
N VAL A 454 -14.18 16.74 14.08
CA VAL A 454 -14.04 18.19 14.14
C VAL A 454 -14.44 18.68 15.52
N PHE A 455 -13.48 19.20 16.28
CA PHE A 455 -13.73 19.72 17.62
C PHE A 455 -14.05 21.20 17.61
N PHE A 456 -15.16 21.61 18.21
CA PHE A 456 -15.45 23.02 18.46
C PHE A 456 -15.42 23.29 19.96
N SER A 457 -14.54 24.20 20.38
CA SER A 457 -14.37 24.55 21.79
C SER A 457 -15.48 25.46 22.32
N HIS A 458 -16.18 26.18 21.45
CA HIS A 458 -17.14 27.21 21.86
C HIS A 458 -18.45 27.12 21.06
N PRO A 459 -19.61 27.29 21.71
CA PRO A 459 -20.90 27.34 21.04
C PRO A 459 -21.05 28.39 19.92
N ARG A 460 -20.22 29.44 19.86
CA ARG A 460 -20.27 30.48 18.81
C ARG A 460 -19.96 29.94 17.41
N TYR A 461 -19.30 28.79 17.31
CA TYR A 461 -18.96 28.16 16.02
C TYR A 461 -20.14 27.46 15.35
N ASP A 462 -21.26 27.27 16.08
CA ASP A 462 -22.50 26.64 15.62
C ASP A 462 -23.04 27.23 14.30
N VAL A 463 -23.03 28.56 14.17
CA VAL A 463 -23.52 29.26 12.97
C VAL A 463 -22.73 28.93 11.70
N ASN A 464 -21.53 28.34 11.85
CA ASN A 464 -20.63 28.03 10.74
C ASN A 464 -20.52 26.52 10.45
N LEU A 465 -21.16 25.64 11.23
CA LEU A 465 -21.07 24.18 11.06
C LEU A 465 -21.63 23.73 9.71
N ASP A 466 -22.72 24.34 9.23
CA ASP A 466 -23.33 24.02 7.93
C ASP A 466 -22.39 24.37 6.77
N TYR A 467 -21.69 25.52 6.85
CA TYR A 467 -20.72 25.93 5.84
C TYR A 467 -19.47 25.06 5.86
N HIS A 468 -18.98 24.69 7.05
CA HIS A 468 -17.89 23.75 7.21
C HIS A 468 -18.27 22.37 6.62
N LEU A 469 -19.50 21.89 6.88
CA LEU A 469 -20.02 20.67 6.30
C LEU A 469 -20.08 20.79 4.77
N GLU A 470 -20.59 21.89 4.23
CA GLU A 470 -20.67 22.10 2.78
C GLU A 470 -19.30 22.08 2.11
N MET A 471 -18.28 22.65 2.75
CA MET A 471 -16.91 22.70 2.25
C MET A 471 -16.26 21.30 2.19
N TYR A 472 -16.45 20.46 3.20
CA TYR A 472 -15.70 19.19 3.33
C TYR A 472 -16.49 17.93 2.97
N GLN A 473 -17.82 17.96 2.92
CA GLN A 473 -18.64 16.76 2.68
C GLN A 473 -18.35 16.05 1.34
N ASP A 474 -17.88 16.79 0.33
CA ASP A 474 -17.53 16.24 -0.99
C ASP A 474 -16.19 15.47 -0.97
N TYR A 475 -15.38 15.66 0.08
CA TYR A 475 -14.11 14.96 0.33
C TYR A 475 -14.23 13.91 1.44
N PHE A 476 -14.91 14.25 2.54
CA PHE A 476 -15.09 13.42 3.72
C PHE A 476 -16.59 13.10 3.88
N PRO A 477 -17.05 11.91 3.46
CA PRO A 477 -18.46 11.53 3.64
C PRO A 477 -18.80 11.22 5.11
N ASN A 478 -17.80 11.04 5.97
CA ASN A 478 -17.95 10.77 7.40
C ASN A 478 -17.32 11.90 8.20
N ILE A 479 -18.13 12.88 8.59
CA ILE A 479 -17.72 14.00 9.44
C ILE A 479 -18.50 13.91 10.75
N LEU A 480 -17.78 13.97 11.86
CA LEU A 480 -18.31 13.97 13.21
C LEU A 480 -17.86 15.26 13.89
N TYR A 481 -18.80 16.15 14.15
CA TYR A 481 -18.56 17.30 15.02
C TYR A 481 -18.66 16.84 16.47
N VAL A 482 -17.78 17.36 17.33
CA VAL A 482 -17.76 17.10 18.78
C VAL A 482 -17.49 18.38 19.56
N GLY A 483 -18.16 18.53 20.70
CA GLY A 483 -18.08 19.75 21.53
C GLY A 483 -19.05 19.69 22.72
N PRO A 484 -19.18 20.78 23.49
CA PRO A 484 -19.93 20.81 24.75
C PRO A 484 -21.45 20.64 24.58
N GLN A 485 -22.12 20.07 25.60
CA GLN A 485 -23.55 19.72 25.58
C GLN A 485 -24.54 20.87 25.72
N THR A 486 -24.22 21.87 26.54
CA THR A 486 -25.12 23.00 26.83
C THR A 486 -24.41 24.33 26.68
N ARG A 487 -25.18 25.31 26.21
CA ARG A 487 -24.76 26.68 25.88
C ARG A 487 -25.23 27.65 26.98
N GLU A 488 -24.83 27.44 28.23
CA GLU A 488 -25.03 28.46 29.27
C GLU A 488 -23.92 29.52 29.18
N ASP A 489 -23.88 30.19 28.03
CA ASP A 489 -23.39 31.56 27.89
C ASP A 489 -24.60 32.43 27.57
N ALA A 490 -24.73 33.57 28.22
CA ALA A 490 -25.87 34.47 28.07
C ALA A 490 -26.04 34.94 26.60
N GLY A 491 -26.95 34.31 25.84
CA GLY A 491 -27.46 34.93 24.61
C GLY A 491 -27.96 34.06 23.44
N HIS A 492 -27.85 32.72 23.45
CA HIS A 492 -28.20 31.95 22.25
C HIS A 492 -29.01 30.67 22.55
N LYS A 493 -30.18 30.51 21.93
CA LYS A 493 -31.08 29.34 22.05
C LYS A 493 -30.98 28.45 20.80
N GLY A 494 -30.60 27.18 20.97
CA GLY A 494 -30.62 26.13 19.93
C GLY A 494 -30.20 24.77 20.50
N VAL A 495 -30.73 23.67 19.95
CA VAL A 495 -30.42 22.27 20.33
C VAL A 495 -29.61 21.62 19.21
N TYR A 496 -28.55 20.89 19.56
CA TYR A 496 -27.58 20.29 18.63
C TYR A 496 -27.99 18.88 18.14
N ASP A 497 -27.62 18.54 16.89
CA ASP A 497 -27.54 17.17 16.32
C ASP A 497 -26.07 16.69 16.21
N VAL A 498 -25.27 16.94 17.24
CA VAL A 498 -23.83 16.64 17.32
C VAL A 498 -23.62 15.44 18.26
N LEU A 499 -22.51 14.69 18.18
CA LEU A 499 -22.18 13.75 19.25
C LEU A 499 -21.84 14.55 20.49
N VAL A 500 -22.86 14.75 21.30
CA VAL A 500 -22.80 15.55 22.50
C VAL A 500 -22.47 14.63 23.66
N ASP A 501 -21.21 14.61 24.07
CA ASP A 501 -20.84 14.00 25.34
C ASP A 501 -21.29 14.94 26.47
N GLY A 502 -21.87 14.38 27.52
CA GLY A 502 -22.38 15.12 28.68
C GLY A 502 -21.29 15.62 29.62
N PHE A 503 -20.04 15.61 29.17
CA PHE A 503 -18.91 16.17 29.89
C PHE A 503 -19.17 17.66 30.09
N LYS A 504 -19.49 18.04 31.33
CA LYS A 504 -19.61 19.44 31.71
C LYS A 504 -18.22 20.06 31.52
N SER A 505 -18.19 21.20 30.85
CA SER A 505 -16.99 22.02 30.90
C SER A 505 -16.83 22.45 32.36
N ASP A 506 -15.78 22.01 33.02
CA ASP A 506 -15.40 22.44 34.38
C ASP A 506 -14.80 23.86 34.35
N GLU A 507 -15.23 24.68 33.38
CA GLU A 507 -14.76 26.04 33.13
C GLU A 507 -14.97 26.91 34.37
N ASP A 508 -13.89 27.19 35.10
CA ASP A 508 -13.87 28.28 36.05
C ASP A 508 -13.75 29.61 35.28
N LEU A 509 -14.92 30.15 34.89
CA LEU A 509 -15.06 31.45 34.23
C LEU A 509 -14.78 32.63 35.18
N GLY A 510 -14.43 32.37 36.45
CA GLY A 510 -14.15 33.40 37.45
C GLY A 510 -12.75 34.02 37.37
N GLY A 511 -11.84 33.43 36.58
CA GLY A 511 -10.46 33.92 36.39
C GLY A 511 -10.16 34.41 34.97
N ASP A 512 -9.12 35.24 34.82
CA ASP A 512 -8.66 35.80 33.53
C ASP A 512 -8.11 34.76 32.52
N TRP A 513 -8.25 33.45 32.77
CA TRP A 513 -7.48 32.39 32.10
C TRP A 513 -8.37 31.31 31.44
N PHE A 514 -8.59 31.45 30.13
CA PHE A 514 -9.35 30.55 29.25
C PHE A 514 -8.53 29.35 28.74
N LYS A 515 -8.24 28.32 29.56
CA LYS A 515 -7.38 27.17 29.14
C LYS A 515 -8.01 25.77 29.25
N MET A 516 -9.31 25.67 29.54
CA MET A 516 -10.02 24.39 29.74
C MET A 516 -10.33 23.61 28.44
N ALA A 517 -10.19 24.24 27.27
CA ALA A 517 -10.52 23.63 25.98
C ALA A 517 -9.70 22.36 25.67
N GLY A 518 -8.44 22.27 26.09
CA GLY A 518 -7.58 21.11 25.79
C GLY A 518 -8.00 19.83 26.54
N ARG A 519 -8.44 19.91 27.81
CA ARG A 519 -8.95 18.72 28.53
C ARG A 519 -10.26 18.22 27.95
N MET A 520 -11.15 19.14 27.57
CA MET A 520 -12.38 18.80 26.85
C MET A 520 -12.06 18.19 25.49
N ALA A 521 -11.12 18.76 24.72
CA ALA A 521 -10.68 18.21 23.45
C ALA A 521 -10.13 16.78 23.59
N HIS A 522 -9.35 16.52 24.64
CA HIS A 522 -8.83 15.20 24.98
C HIS A 522 -9.95 14.19 25.24
N HIS A 523 -10.93 14.57 26.06
CA HIS A 523 -12.10 13.76 26.34
C HIS A 523 -12.91 13.48 25.05
N MET A 524 -13.19 14.51 24.27
CA MET A 524 -13.99 14.42 23.04
C MET A 524 -13.31 13.56 21.96
N LEU A 525 -11.99 13.68 21.78
CA LEU A 525 -11.23 12.81 20.88
C LEU A 525 -11.38 11.34 21.28
N TYR A 526 -11.22 11.05 22.58
CA TYR A 526 -11.36 9.69 23.10
C TYR A 526 -12.78 9.15 22.92
N THR A 527 -13.81 9.89 23.31
CA THR A 527 -15.20 9.47 23.18
C THR A 527 -15.56 9.24 21.72
N ALA A 528 -15.20 10.17 20.82
CA ALA A 528 -15.44 10.03 19.38
C ALA A 528 -14.83 8.75 18.82
N MET A 529 -13.55 8.51 19.08
CA MET A 529 -12.87 7.31 18.59
C MET A 529 -13.41 6.03 19.25
N LYS A 530 -13.82 6.07 20.51
CA LYS A 530 -14.40 4.94 21.25
C LYS A 530 -15.76 4.52 20.71
N GLU A 531 -16.65 5.48 20.49
CA GLU A 531 -18.01 5.24 19.99
C GLU A 531 -18.07 4.87 18.50
N HIS A 532 -17.03 5.23 17.74
CA HIS A 532 -16.97 5.03 16.30
C HIS A 532 -15.77 4.14 15.89
N PRO A 533 -15.74 2.84 16.26
CA PRO A 533 -14.56 1.98 16.07
C PRO A 533 -14.25 1.56 14.62
N CYS A 534 -15.19 1.77 13.69
CA CYS A 534 -15.22 1.08 12.39
C CYS A 534 -14.75 1.92 11.18
N TYR A 535 -13.64 2.64 11.34
CA TYR A 535 -13.03 3.47 10.29
C TYR A 535 -11.58 3.06 9.98
N ASP A 536 -11.18 3.21 8.72
CA ASP A 536 -9.84 2.87 8.22
C ASP A 536 -8.79 3.87 8.76
N GLY A 537 -9.24 5.07 9.16
CA GLY A 537 -8.44 6.07 9.86
C GLY A 537 -9.29 7.15 10.52
N TYR A 538 -8.66 7.91 11.40
CA TYR A 538 -9.27 8.98 12.19
C TYR A 538 -8.46 10.24 11.96
N LEU A 539 -9.09 11.28 11.41
CA LEU A 539 -8.48 12.60 11.23
C LEU A 539 -9.11 13.55 12.25
N TRP A 540 -8.30 14.12 13.14
CA TRP A 540 -8.71 15.10 14.13
C TRP A 540 -8.26 16.49 13.70
N ALA A 541 -9.17 17.45 13.81
CA ALA A 541 -8.91 18.88 13.64
C ALA A 541 -9.85 19.72 14.53
N PRO A 542 -9.40 20.81 15.14
CA PRO A 542 -10.29 21.78 15.76
C PRO A 542 -10.99 22.63 14.69
N PHE A 543 -12.09 23.28 15.05
CA PHE A 543 -12.97 23.99 14.12
C PHE A 543 -12.31 25.22 13.48
N ASP A 544 -11.33 25.81 14.17
CA ASP A 544 -10.49 26.92 13.70
C ASP A 544 -9.29 26.45 12.85
N THR A 545 -9.36 25.24 12.29
CA THR A 545 -8.36 24.67 11.38
C THR A 545 -8.98 24.40 10.00
N PHE A 546 -8.56 25.14 8.96
CA PHE A 546 -8.89 24.78 7.57
C PHE A 546 -8.01 23.63 7.08
N LEU A 547 -8.59 22.60 6.48
CA LEU A 547 -7.87 21.46 5.92
C LEU A 547 -7.57 21.68 4.44
N ASN A 548 -6.29 21.74 4.07
CA ASN A 548 -5.86 21.70 2.67
C ASN A 548 -5.97 20.26 2.14
N VAL A 549 -7.18 19.84 1.78
CA VAL A 549 -7.47 18.45 1.38
C VAL A 549 -6.60 17.96 0.21
N PRO A 550 -6.36 18.73 -0.87
CA PRO A 550 -5.45 18.34 -1.94
C PRO A 550 -4.03 18.00 -1.44
N ARG A 551 -3.56 18.68 -0.40
CA ARG A 551 -2.28 18.38 0.24
C ARG A 551 -2.33 17.11 1.06
N LEU A 552 -3.41 16.91 1.84
CA LEU A 552 -3.60 15.69 2.64
C LEU A 552 -3.64 14.42 1.78
N LEU A 553 -4.05 14.50 0.50
CA LEU A 553 -4.00 13.37 -0.45
C LEU A 553 -2.59 12.83 -0.70
N GLN A 554 -1.55 13.61 -0.41
CA GLN A 554 -0.15 13.23 -0.62
C GLN A 554 0.40 12.44 0.56
N PHE A 555 -0.30 12.45 1.70
CA PHE A 555 0.07 11.73 2.89
C PHE A 555 -0.41 10.28 2.82
N ARG A 556 0.41 9.36 3.31
CA ARG A 556 0.05 7.94 3.30
C ARG A 556 -0.84 7.61 4.49
N GLN A 557 -2.04 7.11 4.23
CA GLN A 557 -3.02 6.76 5.27
C GLN A 557 -2.64 5.52 6.11
N ASP A 558 -1.51 4.86 5.82
CA ASP A 558 -0.96 3.78 6.65
C ASP A 558 -0.02 4.26 7.76
N THR A 559 0.35 5.55 7.75
CA THR A 559 1.21 6.20 8.75
C THR A 559 0.44 7.13 9.67
N ILE A 560 1.01 7.40 10.84
CA ILE A 560 0.52 8.46 11.74
C ILE A 560 0.90 9.81 11.11
N TRP A 561 -0.01 10.79 11.07
CA TRP A 561 0.33 12.15 10.64
C TRP A 561 0.36 13.06 11.86
N TRP A 562 1.56 13.57 12.18
CA TRP A 562 1.77 14.49 13.29
C TRP A 562 3.14 15.18 13.17
N HIS A 563 3.32 16.35 13.80
CA HIS A 563 4.55 17.16 13.74
C HIS A 563 5.62 16.73 14.79
N SER A 564 6.22 15.55 14.60
CA SER A 564 7.14 14.95 15.58
C SER A 564 8.49 15.68 15.77
N PRO A 565 9.03 15.77 17.02
CA PRO A 565 10.38 16.30 17.28
C PRO A 565 11.52 15.48 16.67
N PHE A 566 11.28 14.19 16.43
CA PHE A 566 12.33 13.21 16.23
C PHE A 566 12.64 13.03 14.75
N LYS A 567 13.68 13.72 14.25
CA LYS A 567 14.06 13.71 12.83
C LYS A 567 14.23 12.31 12.23
N ASP A 568 14.76 11.36 13.01
CA ASP A 568 15.08 10.01 12.52
C ASP A 568 13.85 9.14 12.22
N ILE A 569 12.70 9.46 12.81
CA ILE A 569 11.45 8.72 12.60
C ILE A 569 10.43 9.49 11.77
N VAL A 570 10.78 10.69 11.33
CA VAL A 570 9.92 11.54 10.52
C VAL A 570 10.12 11.23 9.03
N GLN A 571 9.00 11.14 8.32
CA GLN A 571 8.95 11.18 6.86
C GLN A 571 8.34 12.51 6.43
N TYR A 572 9.14 13.33 5.76
CA TYR A 572 8.66 14.55 5.13
C TYR A 572 7.93 14.21 3.83
N VAL A 573 6.76 14.84 3.65
CA VAL A 573 6.10 14.90 2.35
C VAL A 573 6.61 16.16 1.67
N ASP A 574 7.14 16.04 0.45
CA ASP A 574 7.79 17.14 -0.26
C ASP A 574 6.94 18.40 -0.23
N ASN A 575 7.49 19.52 0.21
CA ASN A 575 6.73 20.72 0.48
C ASN A 575 7.47 21.97 -0.02
N PRO A 576 7.00 22.60 -1.11
CA PRO A 576 7.79 23.60 -1.83
C PRO A 576 8.13 24.88 -1.06
N ALA A 577 7.49 25.16 0.08
CA ALA A 577 7.88 26.26 0.96
C ALA A 577 8.56 25.87 2.28
N ILE A 578 9.17 24.68 2.39
CA ILE A 578 10.11 24.32 3.47
C ILE A 578 11.38 25.22 3.49
N THR A 579 11.45 26.26 2.66
CA THR A 579 12.63 27.12 2.50
C THR A 579 12.83 28.12 3.65
N ASN A 580 11.85 28.38 4.54
CA ASN A 580 12.00 29.31 5.66
C ASN A 580 11.55 28.78 7.03
N ALA A 581 12.50 28.57 7.95
CA ALA A 581 12.29 27.98 9.27
C ALA A 581 11.36 28.79 10.21
N SER A 582 11.16 30.09 9.97
CA SER A 582 10.36 30.97 10.86
C SER A 582 8.84 30.91 10.64
N HIS A 583 8.38 30.19 9.61
CA HIS A 583 6.96 30.09 9.20
C HIS A 583 6.33 28.73 9.56
N HIS A 584 6.97 28.00 10.46
CA HIS A 584 6.57 26.65 10.85
C HIS A 584 6.15 26.62 12.30
N ALA A 585 5.20 25.74 12.60
CA ALA A 585 4.95 25.34 13.97
C ALA A 585 6.28 24.89 14.58
N PRO A 586 6.65 25.35 15.79
CA PRO A 586 7.76 24.72 16.47
C PRO A 586 7.45 23.21 16.54
N PRO A 587 8.42 22.33 16.19
CA PRO A 587 8.21 20.91 16.29
C PRO A 587 7.78 20.56 17.72
N GLY A 588 7.10 19.43 17.89
CA GLY A 588 6.82 18.94 19.24
C GLY A 588 8.08 19.01 20.11
N THR A 589 7.93 19.30 21.38
CA THR A 589 9.05 19.45 22.31
C THR A 589 9.24 18.17 23.11
N ILE A 590 10.50 17.81 23.31
CA ILE A 590 10.88 16.76 24.24
C ILE A 590 11.03 17.41 25.62
N GLN A 591 10.59 16.70 26.64
CA GLN A 591 10.82 17.11 28.03
C GLN A 591 12.32 17.36 28.31
N PRO A 592 12.72 18.53 28.86
CA PRO A 592 14.13 18.95 28.90
C PRO A 592 15.02 18.15 29.88
N GLY A 593 14.43 17.45 30.85
CA GLY A 593 15.10 16.57 31.81
C GLY A 593 14.13 15.54 32.38
N PRO A 594 14.55 14.66 33.32
CA PRO A 594 13.66 13.69 33.96
C PRO A 594 12.48 14.38 34.64
N ALA A 595 11.30 13.77 34.56
CA ALA A 595 10.08 14.45 34.99
C ALA A 595 10.04 14.69 36.49
N LYS A 596 10.62 13.77 37.25
CA LYS A 596 10.76 13.85 38.69
C LYS A 596 11.53 15.11 39.10
N ASP A 597 12.55 15.48 38.34
CA ASP A 597 13.39 16.65 38.63
C ASP A 597 12.71 17.97 38.26
N LEU A 598 11.94 17.97 37.15
CA LEU A 598 11.17 19.13 36.71
C LEU A 598 9.96 19.41 37.60
N ILE A 599 9.27 18.34 38.03
CA ILE A 599 8.13 18.42 38.97
C ILE A 599 8.62 18.89 40.35
N ALA A 600 9.74 18.35 40.84
CA ALA A 600 10.28 18.69 42.15
C ALA A 600 10.73 20.17 42.25
N ASN A 601 11.23 20.75 41.17
CA ASN A 601 11.76 22.11 41.14
C ASN A 601 10.86 23.14 40.43
N PHE A 602 9.66 22.72 40.02
CA PHE A 602 8.71 23.49 39.21
C PHE A 602 9.39 24.38 38.14
N LYS A 603 10.10 23.73 37.20
CA LYS A 603 10.76 24.43 36.08
C LYS A 603 9.88 24.37 34.83
N HIS A 604 9.75 25.51 34.13
CA HIS A 604 9.00 25.60 32.88
C HIS A 604 9.63 24.73 31.77
N TRP A 605 8.78 24.16 30.91
CA TRP A 605 9.14 23.33 29.75
C TRP A 605 9.64 24.19 28.54
N GLY A 606 10.24 25.37 28.77
CA GLY A 606 10.73 26.32 27.73
C GLY A 606 10.21 27.78 27.83
N GLN A 607 10.40 28.59 26.77
CA GLN A 607 9.87 29.97 26.63
C GLN A 607 8.81 30.04 25.50
N GLY A 608 7.58 30.51 25.79
CA GLY A 608 6.49 30.71 24.81
C GLY A 608 5.08 30.38 25.34
N GLU A 609 4.00 30.88 24.71
CA GLU A 609 2.60 30.67 25.16
C GLU A 609 2.16 29.20 25.19
N LEU A 610 2.58 28.40 24.20
CA LEU A 610 2.34 26.94 24.15
C LEU A 610 3.00 26.21 25.33
N VAL A 611 4.10 26.77 25.85
CA VAL A 611 4.86 26.23 26.99
C VAL A 611 4.21 26.58 28.35
N VAL A 612 3.40 27.65 28.40
CA VAL A 612 2.68 28.04 29.62
C VAL A 612 1.64 26.98 30.01
N GLY A 613 0.98 26.32 29.03
CA GLY A 613 0.09 25.19 29.30
C GLY A 613 0.81 23.91 29.74
N LEU A 614 1.98 23.64 29.14
CA LEU A 614 2.79 22.44 29.42
C LEU A 614 3.43 22.42 30.82
N SER A 615 3.57 23.60 31.43
CA SER A 615 4.24 23.82 32.72
C SER A 615 3.27 24.08 33.87
N GLU A 616 1.96 23.98 33.63
CA GLU A 616 0.94 24.35 34.60
C GLU A 616 0.76 23.23 35.67
N PRO A 617 0.63 23.56 36.97
CA PRO A 617 0.62 22.58 38.06
C PRO A 617 -0.60 21.64 38.14
N ASN A 618 -1.74 22.04 37.58
CA ASN A 618 -3.05 21.39 37.55
C ASN A 618 -3.34 20.64 36.23
N VAL A 619 -2.68 20.95 35.11
CA VAL A 619 -2.90 20.25 33.82
C VAL A 619 -1.62 19.81 33.07
N GLY A 620 -0.45 20.26 33.53
CA GLY A 620 0.85 19.99 32.91
C GLY A 620 1.54 18.71 33.39
N LEU A 621 2.87 18.67 33.28
CA LEU A 621 3.73 17.50 33.57
C LEU A 621 3.43 16.76 34.88
N LYS A 622 3.18 17.52 35.96
CA LYS A 622 2.93 16.97 37.30
C LYS A 622 1.70 16.05 37.30
N VAL A 623 0.66 16.45 36.58
CA VAL A 623 -0.62 15.74 36.52
C VAL A 623 -0.59 14.61 35.50
N CYS A 624 0.15 14.76 34.41
CA CYS A 624 0.34 13.70 33.41
C CYS A 624 1.23 12.52 33.90
N MET A 625 2.07 12.73 34.91
CA MET A 625 3.07 11.74 35.33
C MET A 625 2.49 10.42 35.85
N PRO A 626 1.49 10.40 36.74
CA PRO A 626 0.89 9.15 37.20
C PRO A 626 0.33 8.31 36.04
N ALA A 627 -0.29 8.96 35.05
CA ALA A 627 -0.78 8.30 33.83
C ALA A 627 0.37 7.71 33.02
N PHE A 628 1.45 8.46 32.81
CA PHE A 628 2.63 7.99 32.10
C PHE A 628 3.29 6.80 32.79
N GLU A 629 3.44 6.83 34.12
CA GLU A 629 4.02 5.73 34.89
C GLU A 629 3.17 4.45 34.84
N ALA A 630 1.85 4.58 34.71
CA ALA A 630 0.92 3.46 34.54
C ALA A 630 1.04 2.77 33.17
N VAL A 631 1.63 3.42 32.16
CA VAL A 631 1.89 2.79 30.85
C VAL A 631 2.90 1.65 31.00
N SER A 632 2.67 0.56 30.26
CA SER A 632 3.58 -0.62 30.28
C SER A 632 5.05 -0.24 30.06
N ALA A 633 5.93 -0.91 30.81
CA ALA A 633 7.37 -0.67 30.74
C ALA A 633 7.94 -0.82 29.32
N LYS A 634 7.39 -1.75 28.52
CA LYS A 634 7.78 -1.98 27.12
C LYS A 634 7.54 -0.75 26.24
N ARG A 635 6.33 -0.15 26.29
CA ARG A 635 6.00 1.06 25.50
C ARG A 635 6.84 2.25 25.95
N ARG A 636 7.03 2.40 27.27
CA ARG A 636 7.93 3.42 27.84
C ARG A 636 9.39 3.26 27.41
N SER A 637 9.92 2.04 27.35
CA SER A 637 11.29 1.79 26.87
C SER A 637 11.45 2.08 25.37
N GLN A 638 10.40 1.90 24.58
CA GLN A 638 10.42 2.25 23.15
C GLN A 638 10.50 3.76 22.95
N LEU A 639 9.74 4.54 23.74
CA LEU A 639 9.85 6.00 23.75
C LEU A 639 11.24 6.43 24.26
N ALA A 640 11.76 5.80 25.31
CA ALA A 640 13.10 6.06 25.83
C ALA A 640 14.19 5.91 24.77
N GLY A 641 14.03 4.96 23.83
CA GLY A 641 14.95 4.79 22.71
C GLY A 641 15.03 5.99 21.75
N LEU A 642 14.04 6.90 21.77
CA LEU A 642 14.04 8.16 21.02
C LEU A 642 14.60 9.33 21.82
N THR A 643 14.74 9.17 23.13
CA THR A 643 15.11 10.22 24.09
C THR A 643 16.37 9.85 24.86
N ASP A 644 17.36 9.29 24.16
CA ASP A 644 18.69 8.92 24.67
C ASP A 644 18.66 7.98 25.89
N GLY A 645 17.66 7.10 25.95
CA GLY A 645 17.47 6.15 27.06
C GLY A 645 16.72 6.72 28.26
N GLU A 646 16.39 8.01 28.26
CA GLU A 646 15.68 8.69 29.34
C GLU A 646 14.17 8.60 29.18
N LEU A 647 13.43 8.45 30.29
CA LEU A 647 11.96 8.46 30.26
C LEU A 647 11.43 9.89 30.22
N ARG A 648 11.13 10.38 29.01
CA ARG A 648 10.66 11.74 28.74
C ARG A 648 9.35 11.73 27.97
N MET A 649 8.41 12.57 28.36
CA MET A 649 7.17 12.79 27.61
C MET A 649 7.40 13.73 26.42
N VAL A 650 6.46 13.70 25.47
CA VAL A 650 6.45 14.54 24.27
C VAL A 650 5.28 15.50 24.39
N GLY A 651 5.52 16.78 24.15
CA GLY A 651 4.48 17.81 24.07
C GLY A 651 4.46 18.47 22.70
N GLY A 652 3.36 19.10 22.31
CA GLY A 652 3.24 19.82 21.04
C GLY A 652 1.79 20.05 20.64
N SER A 653 1.56 20.87 19.61
CA SER A 653 0.21 21.07 19.10
C SER A 653 -0.42 19.74 18.67
N ALA A 654 -1.71 19.59 18.99
CA ALA A 654 -2.53 18.45 18.58
C ALA A 654 -3.63 18.90 17.61
N ASP A 655 -3.48 20.05 16.94
CA ASP A 655 -4.51 20.64 16.09
C ASP A 655 -4.70 19.89 14.77
N THR A 656 -3.76 19.06 14.36
CA THR A 656 -3.98 18.15 13.22
C THR A 656 -3.30 16.82 13.50
N LEU A 657 -4.11 15.78 13.64
CA LEU A 657 -3.64 14.41 13.89
C LEU A 657 -4.39 13.45 12.99
N TYR A 658 -3.66 12.62 12.26
CA TYR A 658 -4.25 11.44 11.63
C TYR A 658 -3.71 10.17 12.26
N LEU A 659 -4.63 9.28 12.66
CA LEU A 659 -4.31 7.96 13.18
C LEU A 659 -4.91 6.86 12.29
N PRO A 660 -4.08 5.94 11.77
CA PRO A 660 -4.57 4.74 11.11
C PRO A 660 -5.49 3.91 12.02
N GLY A 661 -6.54 3.32 11.43
CA GLY A 661 -7.58 2.64 12.20
C GLY A 661 -7.09 1.45 13.02
N TYR A 662 -6.07 0.74 12.54
CA TYR A 662 -5.45 -0.38 13.26
C TYR A 662 -4.73 0.05 14.55
N LEU A 663 -4.37 1.32 14.68
CA LEU A 663 -3.75 1.88 15.89
C LEU A 663 -4.76 2.40 16.92
N ARG A 664 -6.05 2.49 16.57
CA ARG A 664 -7.11 3.03 17.45
C ARG A 664 -7.17 2.35 18.81
N GLY A 665 -7.11 1.02 18.84
CA GLY A 665 -7.20 0.24 20.09
C GLY A 665 -6.06 0.58 21.06
N PRO A 666 -4.79 0.34 20.66
CA PRO A 666 -3.63 0.72 21.46
C PRO A 666 -3.58 2.21 21.85
N PHE A 667 -4.04 3.08 20.95
CA PHE A 667 -4.14 4.51 21.20
C PHE A 667 -5.12 4.82 22.33
N LEU A 668 -6.36 4.32 22.24
CA LEU A 668 -7.38 4.50 23.27
C LEU A 668 -6.97 3.91 24.61
N GLU A 669 -6.38 2.71 24.64
CA GLU A 669 -5.83 2.11 25.88
C GLU A 669 -4.81 3.02 26.56
N THR A 670 -3.98 3.70 25.77
CA THR A 670 -2.94 4.60 26.30
C THR A 670 -3.56 5.93 26.72
N LEU A 671 -4.44 6.48 25.88
CA LEU A 671 -5.07 7.78 26.08
C LEU A 671 -6.03 7.78 27.29
N ASP A 672 -6.69 6.65 27.57
CA ASP A 672 -7.55 6.43 28.75
C ASP A 672 -6.80 6.66 30.06
N LEU A 673 -5.54 6.22 30.14
CA LEU A 673 -4.70 6.44 31.33
C LEU A 673 -4.50 7.93 31.59
N PHE A 674 -4.27 8.71 30.53
CA PHE A 674 -4.12 10.16 30.63
C PHE A 674 -5.44 10.86 30.96
N LEU A 675 -6.60 10.35 30.50
CA LEU A 675 -7.92 10.91 30.85
C LEU A 675 -8.30 10.72 32.31
N ASN A 676 -7.77 9.69 32.96
CA ASN A 676 -7.94 9.49 34.40
C ASN A 676 -7.18 10.53 35.25
N THR A 677 -6.48 11.45 34.58
CA THR A 677 -5.79 12.61 35.16
C THR A 677 -6.25 13.88 34.46
N ASP A 678 -5.93 15.06 34.97
CA ASP A 678 -6.23 16.32 34.28
C ASP A 678 -5.17 16.69 33.23
N CYS A 679 -4.52 15.69 32.63
CA CYS A 679 -3.45 15.88 31.66
C CYS A 679 -3.96 16.60 30.40
N PHE A 680 -3.24 17.63 29.97
CA PHE A 680 -3.58 18.43 28.79
C PHE A 680 -3.40 17.66 27.48
N LEU A 681 -4.27 17.89 26.47
CA LEU A 681 -4.25 17.20 25.17
C LEU A 681 -2.89 17.26 24.49
N GLU A 682 -2.27 18.43 24.50
CA GLU A 682 -0.98 18.76 23.89
C GLU A 682 0.20 18.06 24.58
N ILE A 683 -0.03 17.29 25.66
CA ILE A 683 0.91 16.33 26.24
C ILE A 683 0.43 14.90 25.99
N ALA A 684 -0.83 14.63 26.32
CA ALA A 684 -1.41 13.29 26.30
C ALA A 684 -1.35 12.67 24.91
N VAL A 685 -1.79 13.41 23.88
CA VAL A 685 -1.86 12.90 22.50
C VAL A 685 -0.48 12.71 21.87
N PRO A 686 0.42 13.72 21.88
CA PRO A 686 1.78 13.53 21.38
C PRO A 686 2.50 12.38 22.07
N THR A 687 2.38 12.27 23.40
CA THR A 687 2.99 11.18 24.16
C THR A 687 2.39 9.82 23.78
N ALA A 688 1.05 9.71 23.72
CA ALA A 688 0.36 8.48 23.34
C ALA A 688 0.76 8.01 21.93
N VAL A 689 0.82 8.91 20.95
CA VAL A 689 1.25 8.62 19.57
C VAL A 689 2.63 7.94 19.55
N HIS A 690 3.60 8.43 20.31
CA HIS A 690 4.94 7.85 20.32
C HIS A 690 5.01 6.53 21.09
N LEU A 691 4.18 6.36 22.13
CA LEU A 691 4.10 5.14 22.92
C LEU A 691 3.50 3.95 22.16
N ILE A 692 2.59 4.21 21.22
CA ILE A 692 1.90 3.15 20.46
C ILE A 692 2.55 2.85 19.10
N ARG A 693 3.42 3.74 18.62
CA ARG A 693 4.12 3.61 17.35
C ARG A 693 5.06 2.39 17.36
N HIS A 694 5.04 1.59 16.30
CA HIS A 694 6.03 0.54 16.12
C HIS A 694 7.43 1.14 15.85
N PRO A 695 8.54 0.58 16.38
CA PRO A 695 9.88 1.13 16.17
C PRO A 695 10.28 1.36 14.71
N SER A 696 9.85 0.49 13.80
CA SER A 696 10.11 0.58 12.35
C SER A 696 9.15 1.52 11.59
N GLN A 697 8.07 1.98 12.23
CA GLN A 697 7.08 2.85 11.59
C GLN A 697 7.51 4.31 11.64
N LYS A 698 7.48 4.99 10.50
CA LYS A 698 7.71 6.44 10.42
C LYS A 698 6.42 7.23 10.68
N ILE A 699 6.56 8.44 11.20
CA ILE A 699 5.49 9.43 11.33
C ILE A 699 5.58 10.39 10.14
N SER A 700 4.47 10.62 9.43
CA SER A 700 4.43 11.61 8.37
C SER A 700 4.29 13.01 8.96
N PHE A 701 5.22 13.89 8.61
CA PHE A 701 5.23 15.25 9.13
C PHE A 701 4.11 16.07 8.49
N VAL A 702 3.05 16.35 9.28
CA VAL A 702 1.99 17.28 8.88
C VAL A 702 2.25 18.62 9.55
N ASP A 703 2.40 19.65 8.74
CA ASP A 703 2.57 21.02 9.22
C ASP A 703 1.21 21.70 9.30
N HIS A 704 0.81 22.12 10.49
CA HIS A 704 -0.50 22.73 10.75
C HIS A 704 -0.43 24.27 10.80
N TRP A 705 0.75 24.91 10.84
CA TRP A 705 0.83 26.37 10.73
C TRP A 705 0.54 26.85 9.31
N TRP A 706 0.84 25.99 8.34
CA TRP A 706 0.68 26.20 6.91
C TRP A 706 -0.73 26.31 6.36
N ILE A 707 -1.76 26.05 7.17
CA ILE A 707 -3.13 26.34 6.74
C ILE A 707 -3.48 27.82 6.96
N TRP A 708 -2.62 28.57 7.67
CA TRP A 708 -2.83 29.97 8.01
C TRP A 708 -1.64 30.89 7.69
N GLU A 709 -0.41 30.37 7.62
CA GLU A 709 0.77 31.09 7.11
C GLU A 709 1.23 30.53 5.75
N GLU A 710 1.97 31.34 4.99
CA GLU A 710 2.51 30.96 3.68
C GLU A 710 3.24 29.60 3.74
N PRO A 711 2.99 28.68 2.77
CA PRO A 711 2.35 28.85 1.50
C PRO A 711 0.96 28.16 1.47
N LEU A 712 -0.03 28.80 2.07
CA LEU A 712 -0.98 29.37 1.11
C LEU A 712 -0.09 30.15 0.12
N ASN A 713 0.23 29.68 -1.10
CA ASN A 713 1.03 30.49 -2.06
C ASN A 713 0.21 31.75 -2.39
N ALA A 714 -0.02 32.63 -1.42
CA ALA A 714 -0.36 34.01 -1.52
C ALA A 714 0.85 34.65 -2.19
N THR A 715 1.06 34.40 -3.48
CA THR A 715 2.23 34.91 -4.21
C THR A 715 2.31 36.43 -4.08
N PHE A 716 1.16 37.11 -3.94
CA PHE A 716 1.05 38.54 -3.69
C PHE A 716 -0.24 38.91 -2.92
N ILE A 717 -0.13 39.80 -1.93
CA ILE A 717 -1.24 40.59 -1.38
C ILE A 717 -1.15 41.96 -2.02
N THR A 718 -2.22 42.43 -2.66
CA THR A 718 -2.22 43.75 -3.30
C THR A 718 -3.54 44.47 -3.09
N SER A 719 -3.43 45.74 -2.74
CA SER A 719 -4.54 46.68 -2.62
C SER A 719 -4.59 47.53 -3.88
N HIS A 720 -5.75 47.59 -4.51
CA HIS A 720 -5.96 48.34 -5.75
C HIS A 720 -7.07 49.36 -5.58
N TYR A 721 -6.88 50.49 -6.23
CA TYR A 721 -7.84 51.58 -6.32
C TYR A 721 -8.19 51.82 -7.79
N ALA A 722 -9.46 51.99 -8.10
CA ALA A 722 -9.92 52.41 -9.41
C ALA A 722 -11.02 53.49 -9.29
N PRO A 723 -10.94 54.57 -10.09
CA PRO A 723 -12.03 55.53 -10.15
C PRO A 723 -13.28 54.86 -10.74
N SER A 724 -14.46 55.15 -10.18
CA SER A 724 -15.73 54.80 -10.80
C SER A 724 -16.31 56.02 -11.50
N ASP A 725 -16.94 55.82 -12.65
CA ASP A 725 -17.63 56.87 -13.41
C ASP A 725 -19.03 57.21 -12.82
N LEU A 726 -19.30 56.77 -11.59
CA LEU A 726 -20.59 56.95 -10.92
C LEU A 726 -20.80 58.38 -10.42
N GLU A 727 -22.00 58.90 -10.65
CA GLU A 727 -22.46 60.14 -10.02
C GLU A 727 -22.49 59.95 -8.50
N GLY A 728 -21.70 60.75 -7.78
CA GLY A 728 -21.53 60.64 -6.32
C GLY A 728 -20.10 60.43 -5.85
N GLY A 729 -19.13 60.26 -6.76
CA GLY A 729 -17.71 60.22 -6.42
C GLY A 729 -17.26 58.94 -5.71
N HIS A 730 -18.04 57.86 -5.82
CA HIS A 730 -17.63 56.56 -5.30
C HIS A 730 -16.52 55.97 -6.16
N HIS A 731 -15.51 55.40 -5.52
CA HIS A 731 -14.34 54.76 -6.11
C HIS A 731 -14.30 53.29 -5.67
N ILE A 732 -13.76 52.44 -6.52
CA ILE A 732 -13.66 51.00 -6.27
C ILE A 732 -12.34 50.74 -5.57
N VAL A 733 -12.41 50.04 -4.45
CA VAL A 733 -11.24 49.49 -3.77
C VAL A 733 -11.32 47.99 -3.74
N SER A 734 -10.20 47.32 -3.99
CA SER A 734 -10.14 45.86 -3.91
C SER A 734 -8.88 45.41 -3.21
N HIS A 735 -9.02 44.42 -2.34
CA HIS A 735 -7.93 43.71 -1.70
C HIS A 735 -7.89 42.30 -2.27
N ILE A 736 -6.79 41.94 -2.91
CA ILE A 736 -6.62 40.65 -3.58
C ILE A 736 -5.45 39.90 -2.97
N THR A 737 -5.74 38.70 -2.48
CA THR A 737 -4.77 37.71 -2.05
C THR A 737 -4.73 36.60 -3.10
N HIS A 738 -3.62 36.48 -3.84
CA HIS A 738 -3.47 35.47 -4.90
C HIS A 738 -2.82 34.20 -4.35
N LEU A 739 -3.61 33.13 -4.17
CA LEU A 739 -3.21 31.81 -3.67
C LEU A 739 -2.75 30.84 -4.80
N VAL A 740 -2.09 29.71 -4.48
CA VAL A 740 -1.49 28.73 -5.45
C VAL A 740 -2.40 28.47 -6.64
N ASP A 741 -3.69 28.25 -6.37
CA ASP A 741 -4.71 27.94 -7.35
C ASP A 741 -6.03 28.65 -7.04
N SER A 742 -5.98 29.72 -6.25
CA SER A 742 -7.16 30.47 -5.85
C SER A 742 -6.92 31.97 -5.74
N TYR A 743 -7.98 32.77 -5.74
CA TYR A 743 -7.94 34.17 -5.37
C TYR A 743 -8.90 34.40 -4.22
N PHE A 744 -8.43 35.06 -3.16
CA PHE A 744 -9.30 35.65 -2.15
C PHE A 744 -9.41 37.13 -2.45
N ILE A 745 -10.63 37.60 -2.68
CA ILE A 745 -10.90 38.93 -3.20
C ILE A 745 -11.92 39.58 -2.28
N TRP A 746 -11.58 40.72 -1.72
CA TRP A 746 -12.53 41.66 -1.15
C TRP A 746 -12.66 42.87 -2.06
N VAL A 747 -13.88 43.35 -2.28
CA VAL A 747 -14.14 44.60 -3.02
C VAL A 747 -15.11 45.45 -2.24
N GLY A 748 -14.77 46.72 -2.07
CA GLY A 748 -15.63 47.73 -1.46
C GLY A 748 -15.72 48.99 -2.31
N GLY A 749 -16.55 49.94 -1.86
CA GLY A 749 -16.61 51.29 -2.40
C GLY A 749 -16.24 52.35 -1.35
N THR A 750 -15.56 53.40 -1.77
CA THR A 750 -15.16 54.54 -0.92
C THR A 750 -15.43 55.86 -1.64
N VAL A 751 -15.69 56.95 -0.92
CA VAL A 751 -15.80 58.30 -1.50
C VAL A 751 -14.49 59.10 -1.42
N GLU A 752 -13.53 58.57 -0.66
CA GLU A 752 -12.24 59.23 -0.44
C GLU A 752 -11.29 58.94 -1.62
N ARG A 753 -10.45 59.92 -1.95
CA ARG A 753 -9.42 59.79 -2.99
C ARG A 753 -8.05 59.59 -2.36
N PRO A 754 -7.14 58.82 -2.96
CA PRO A 754 -5.77 58.69 -2.46
C PRO A 754 -5.08 60.04 -2.24
N ASP A 755 -5.32 61.01 -3.12
CA ASP A 755 -4.74 62.36 -3.05
C ASP A 755 -5.26 63.20 -1.87
N SER A 756 -6.41 62.82 -1.28
CA SER A 756 -6.99 63.52 -0.13
C SER A 756 -6.33 63.15 1.21
N LEU A 757 -5.48 62.10 1.22
CA LEU A 757 -4.75 61.62 2.40
C LEU A 757 -3.35 62.26 2.55
N GLN A 758 -3.14 63.47 2.01
CA GLN A 758 -1.83 64.14 2.03
C GLN A 758 -1.20 64.17 3.44
N ALA A 759 0.03 63.66 3.53
CA ALA A 759 0.88 63.78 4.69
C ALA A 759 1.08 65.28 5.06
N PRO A 760 1.30 65.61 6.34
CA PRO A 760 1.53 66.99 6.78
C PRO A 760 2.64 67.67 5.95
N PRO A 761 2.54 68.99 5.68
CA PRO A 761 3.43 69.67 4.76
C PRO A 761 4.89 69.48 5.19
N PRO A 762 5.81 69.19 4.23
CA PRO A 762 7.21 68.98 4.54
C PRO A 762 7.79 70.25 5.15
N GLN A 763 8.45 70.11 6.30
CA GLN A 763 9.23 71.20 6.88
C GLN A 763 10.32 71.60 5.88
N ALA A 764 10.35 72.89 5.52
CA ALA A 764 11.17 73.43 4.45
C ALA A 764 12.67 73.12 4.63
N GLY A 765 13.27 72.44 3.65
CA GLY A 765 14.72 72.35 3.53
C GLY A 765 15.21 71.21 2.65
N GLY A 766 15.45 71.49 1.37
CA GLY A 766 16.29 70.64 0.52
C GLY A 766 15.84 70.58 -0.94
N LEU A 767 16.58 71.27 -1.82
CA LEU A 767 16.54 71.02 -3.26
C LEU A 767 17.15 69.64 -3.53
N LEU A 768 16.34 68.69 -4.00
CA LEU A 768 16.79 67.42 -4.56
C LEU A 768 16.24 67.23 -5.98
N ALA A 769 17.00 66.50 -6.78
CA ALA A 769 16.89 66.39 -8.23
C ALA A 769 15.62 65.65 -8.70
N ASP A 770 15.13 66.03 -9.88
CA ASP A 770 13.83 65.63 -10.46
C ASP A 770 13.61 64.10 -10.60
N ASP A 771 14.66 63.28 -10.55
CA ASP A 771 14.55 61.81 -10.65
C ASP A 771 14.19 61.11 -9.31
N GLU A 772 14.51 61.71 -8.15
CA GLU A 772 14.09 61.15 -6.84
C GLU A 772 12.62 61.46 -6.52
N VAL A 773 12.07 62.55 -7.10
CA VAL A 773 10.67 62.96 -6.92
C VAL A 773 9.70 61.93 -7.52
N ASN A 774 10.02 61.37 -8.70
CA ASN A 774 9.17 60.37 -9.36
C ASN A 774 9.12 59.01 -8.63
N GLN A 775 10.21 58.59 -7.98
CA GLN A 775 10.19 57.37 -7.15
C GLN A 775 9.44 57.59 -5.84
N GLN A 776 9.63 58.74 -5.20
CA GLN A 776 8.93 59.11 -3.97
C GLN A 776 7.41 59.18 -4.17
N ASP A 777 6.95 59.75 -5.30
CA ASP A 777 5.53 59.85 -5.64
C ASP A 777 4.88 58.47 -5.89
N SER A 778 5.60 57.53 -6.49
CA SER A 778 5.10 56.16 -6.72
C SER A 778 4.92 55.38 -5.40
N ILE A 779 5.84 55.56 -4.45
CA ILE A 779 5.80 54.93 -3.12
C ILE A 779 4.73 55.57 -2.25
N LEU A 780 4.59 56.90 -2.29
CA LEU A 780 3.53 57.61 -1.58
C LEU A 780 2.14 57.16 -2.05
N ASN A 781 1.97 57.00 -3.36
CA ASN A 781 0.68 56.62 -3.93
C ASN A 781 0.28 55.18 -3.56
N SER A 782 1.24 54.24 -3.53
CA SER A 782 1.00 52.86 -3.06
C SER A 782 0.57 52.82 -1.59
N ARG A 783 1.23 53.59 -0.72
CA ARG A 783 0.93 53.63 0.72
C ARG A 783 -0.42 54.29 1.02
N SER A 784 -0.77 55.36 0.30
CA SER A 784 -2.08 56.00 0.41
C SER A 784 -3.21 55.07 -0.01
N VAL A 785 -3.00 54.25 -1.05
CA VAL A 785 -3.97 53.23 -1.46
C VAL A 785 -4.14 52.16 -0.39
N GLU A 786 -3.06 51.65 0.21
CA GLU A 786 -3.16 50.66 1.29
C GLU A 786 -3.92 51.19 2.52
N ILE A 787 -3.64 52.42 2.95
CA ILE A 787 -4.35 53.06 4.08
C ILE A 787 -5.83 53.19 3.75
N LEU A 788 -6.15 53.63 2.54
CA LEU A 788 -7.53 53.85 2.09
C LEU A 788 -8.30 52.53 1.96
N VAL A 789 -7.65 51.44 1.50
CA VAL A 789 -8.24 50.09 1.49
C VAL A 789 -8.46 49.59 2.93
N ALA A 790 -7.49 49.75 3.83
CA ALA A 790 -7.63 49.33 5.22
C ALA A 790 -8.76 50.09 5.94
N GLN A 791 -8.87 51.40 5.73
CA GLN A 791 -9.95 52.23 6.27
C GLN A 791 -11.30 51.79 5.69
N ALA A 792 -11.39 51.57 4.38
CA ALA A 792 -12.60 51.08 3.74
C ALA A 792 -13.01 49.70 4.28
N MET A 793 -12.07 48.77 4.50
CA MET A 793 -12.33 47.46 5.10
C MET A 793 -12.78 47.57 6.56
N GLN A 794 -12.23 48.51 7.35
CA GLN A 794 -12.63 48.75 8.75
C GLN A 794 -14.03 49.34 8.87
N THR A 795 -14.39 50.25 7.98
CA THR A 795 -15.73 50.88 7.94
C THR A 795 -16.77 50.03 7.20
N GLY A 796 -16.30 49.05 6.43
CA GLY A 796 -17.09 48.20 5.57
C GLY A 796 -17.80 47.07 6.32
N SER A 797 -18.85 46.52 5.71
CA SER A 797 -19.50 45.31 6.19
C SER A 797 -18.85 44.10 5.52
N LEU A 798 -17.68 43.71 6.04
CA LEU A 798 -16.95 42.51 5.61
C LEU A 798 -17.89 41.29 5.56
N ALA A 799 -17.82 40.55 4.46
CA ALA A 799 -18.62 39.37 4.17
C ALA A 799 -20.14 39.58 3.94
N LYS A 800 -20.67 40.81 3.77
CA LYS A 800 -22.12 41.04 3.53
C LYS A 800 -22.70 40.31 2.30
N ASP A 801 -21.90 40.18 1.24
CA ASP A 801 -22.17 39.32 0.08
C ASP A 801 -20.87 38.59 -0.28
N PHE A 802 -20.72 37.35 0.22
CA PHE A 802 -19.52 36.54 0.10
C PHE A 802 -19.83 35.23 -0.60
N SER A 803 -19.00 34.82 -1.56
CA SER A 803 -19.14 33.55 -2.26
C SER A 803 -17.79 32.89 -2.55
N CYS A 804 -17.84 31.60 -2.83
CA CYS A 804 -16.72 30.84 -3.38
C CYS A 804 -17.15 30.16 -4.68
N ALA A 805 -16.33 30.24 -5.72
CA ALA A 805 -16.53 29.52 -6.97
C ALA A 805 -15.29 28.70 -7.36
N MET A 806 -15.52 27.49 -7.84
CA MET A 806 -14.49 26.56 -8.31
C MET A 806 -14.37 26.62 -9.84
N PRO A 807 -13.16 26.48 -10.40
CA PRO A 807 -12.98 26.46 -11.83
C PRO A 807 -13.58 25.19 -12.44
N THR A 808 -14.06 25.29 -13.68
CA THR A 808 -14.52 24.12 -14.45
C THR A 808 -13.46 23.69 -15.47
N THR A 809 -13.29 22.38 -15.61
CA THR A 809 -12.44 21.74 -16.63
C THR A 809 -13.09 21.76 -18.02
N GLN A 810 -14.41 21.92 -18.11
CA GLN A 810 -15.15 21.96 -19.37
C GLN A 810 -15.47 23.40 -19.76
N VAL A 811 -15.25 23.75 -21.04
CA VAL A 811 -15.46 25.12 -21.55
C VAL A 811 -16.94 25.52 -21.57
N SER A 812 -17.85 24.55 -21.70
CA SER A 812 -19.30 24.76 -21.87
C SER A 812 -20.10 24.80 -20.57
N THR A 813 -19.54 24.38 -19.44
CA THR A 813 -20.26 24.38 -18.16
C THR A 813 -19.98 25.67 -17.37
N PRO A 814 -20.98 26.23 -16.66
CA PRO A 814 -20.71 27.31 -15.71
C PRO A 814 -19.82 26.79 -14.58
N ALA A 815 -18.95 27.65 -14.06
CA ALA A 815 -18.19 27.36 -12.84
C ALA A 815 -19.17 27.10 -11.69
N LEU A 816 -18.91 26.07 -10.89
CA LEU A 816 -19.71 25.80 -9.70
C LEU A 816 -19.36 26.84 -8.64
N GLY A 817 -20.36 27.40 -7.97
CA GLY A 817 -20.12 28.31 -6.86
C GLY A 817 -21.20 28.22 -5.79
N VAL A 818 -20.85 28.67 -4.60
CA VAL A 818 -21.66 28.65 -3.39
C VAL A 818 -21.57 30.04 -2.74
N PRO A 819 -22.70 30.66 -2.36
CA PRO A 819 -22.68 31.83 -1.51
C PRO A 819 -22.30 31.41 -0.08
N ILE A 820 -21.19 31.93 0.44
CA ILE A 820 -20.73 31.73 1.81
C ILE A 820 -21.57 32.58 2.77
N PHE A 821 -21.85 33.83 2.41
CA PHE A 821 -22.74 34.70 3.18
C PHE A 821 -23.55 35.56 2.24
N ARG A 822 -24.85 35.64 2.47
CA ARG A 822 -25.77 36.35 1.56
C ARG A 822 -26.73 37.23 2.35
N SER A 823 -26.63 38.54 2.17
CA SER A 823 -27.71 39.44 2.55
C SER A 823 -28.93 39.22 1.63
N ARG A 824 -30.15 39.38 2.17
CA ARG A 824 -31.42 39.10 1.46
C ARG A 824 -31.54 39.83 0.11
N ASP A 825 -30.79 40.92 -0.04
CA ASP A 825 -30.91 41.90 -1.13
C ASP A 825 -29.75 41.85 -2.13
N SER A 826 -28.81 40.89 -2.03
CA SER A 826 -27.67 40.78 -2.95
C SER A 826 -27.28 39.32 -3.25
N ASP A 827 -26.86 39.03 -4.49
CA ASP A 827 -26.30 37.73 -4.94
C ASP A 827 -25.21 37.96 -6.00
N GLU A 828 -24.64 39.17 -5.98
CA GLU A 828 -23.77 39.65 -7.04
C GLU A 828 -22.40 38.98 -6.95
N SER A 829 -21.97 38.65 -5.71
CA SER A 829 -20.70 37.97 -5.47
C SER A 829 -20.67 36.59 -6.11
N LEU A 830 -21.75 35.81 -6.03
CA LEU A 830 -21.80 34.44 -6.54
C LEU A 830 -21.66 34.40 -8.06
N VAL A 831 -22.42 35.23 -8.76
CA VAL A 831 -22.39 35.26 -10.22
C VAL A 831 -21.03 35.77 -10.69
N LEU A 832 -20.49 36.79 -10.03
CA LEU A 832 -19.18 37.35 -10.37
C LEU A 832 -18.04 36.36 -10.09
N SER A 833 -18.03 35.68 -8.93
CA SER A 833 -17.01 34.69 -8.59
C SER A 833 -17.01 33.51 -9.57
N GLN A 834 -18.18 33.04 -10.01
CA GLN A 834 -18.29 32.01 -11.05
C GLN A 834 -17.72 32.47 -12.40
N ARG A 835 -18.00 33.71 -12.83
CA ARG A 835 -17.43 34.25 -14.07
C ARG A 835 -15.91 34.34 -14.00
N LEU A 836 -15.37 34.81 -12.87
CA LEU A 836 -13.93 34.90 -12.63
C LEU A 836 -13.29 33.51 -12.57
N ALA A 837 -13.87 32.55 -11.85
CA ALA A 837 -13.34 31.19 -11.70
C ALA A 837 -13.30 30.45 -13.05
N ARG A 838 -14.35 30.61 -13.86
CA ARG A 838 -14.39 30.07 -15.23
C ARG A 838 -13.29 30.64 -16.11
N ARG A 839 -13.01 31.93 -15.98
CA ARG A 839 -12.08 32.66 -16.84
C ARG A 839 -10.61 32.42 -16.48
N PHE A 840 -10.28 32.48 -15.19
CA PHE A 840 -8.90 32.33 -14.71
C PHE A 840 -8.52 30.88 -14.40
N LYS A 841 -9.48 29.94 -14.46
CA LYS A 841 -9.26 28.52 -14.14
C LYS A 841 -8.70 28.29 -12.73
N LYS A 842 -9.05 29.20 -11.80
CA LYS A 842 -8.67 29.18 -10.38
C LYS A 842 -9.93 29.27 -9.52
N GLN A 843 -9.84 28.82 -8.27
CA GLN A 843 -10.91 29.00 -7.29
C GLN A 843 -10.98 30.47 -6.88
N ILE A 844 -12.19 31.03 -6.69
CA ILE A 844 -12.40 32.44 -6.37
C ILE A 844 -13.23 32.53 -5.10
N PHE A 845 -12.66 33.06 -4.03
CA PHE A 845 -13.38 33.57 -2.87
C PHE A 845 -13.61 35.07 -3.11
N LEU A 846 -14.86 35.54 -3.15
CA LEU A 846 -15.19 36.93 -3.47
C LEU A 846 -16.18 37.49 -2.47
N SER A 847 -15.72 38.43 -1.65
CA SER A 847 -16.54 39.26 -0.77
C SER A 847 -16.79 40.62 -1.43
N LEU A 848 -18.06 40.96 -1.64
CA LEU A 848 -18.51 42.26 -2.11
C LEU A 848 -19.13 43.06 -0.96
N ASP A 849 -18.66 44.28 -0.78
CA ASP A 849 -19.18 45.26 0.15
C ASP A 849 -19.65 46.51 -0.61
N ILE A 850 -20.84 46.41 -1.19
CA ILE A 850 -21.41 47.48 -2.02
C ILE A 850 -21.98 48.57 -1.09
N PRO A 851 -21.53 49.84 -1.20
CA PRO A 851 -22.07 50.94 -0.42
C PRO A 851 -23.58 51.03 -0.53
N ILE A 852 -24.26 51.23 0.60
CA ILE A 852 -25.74 51.32 0.67
C ILE A 852 -26.29 52.38 -0.28
N VAL A 853 -25.58 53.50 -0.45
CA VAL A 853 -25.97 54.58 -1.37
C VAL A 853 -26.12 54.06 -2.81
N ILE A 854 -25.19 53.23 -3.27
CA ILE A 854 -25.21 52.60 -4.61
C ILE A 854 -26.29 51.52 -4.70
N GLN A 855 -26.56 50.81 -3.60
CA GLN A 855 -27.67 49.85 -3.52
C GLN A 855 -29.02 50.56 -3.68
N THR A 856 -29.19 51.73 -3.03
CA THR A 856 -30.44 52.49 -3.07
C THR A 856 -30.63 53.34 -4.33
N SER A 857 -29.56 53.68 -5.05
CA SER A 857 -29.63 54.53 -6.26
C SER A 857 -30.06 53.77 -7.52
N GLY A 858 -30.23 52.44 -7.46
CA GLY A 858 -30.53 51.59 -8.61
C GLY A 858 -29.35 51.40 -9.58
N GLN A 859 -28.16 51.92 -9.25
CA GLN A 859 -26.95 51.82 -10.08
C GLN A 859 -26.10 50.59 -9.75
N THR A 860 -26.60 49.66 -8.92
CA THR A 860 -25.86 48.47 -8.46
C THR A 860 -25.33 47.64 -9.63
N SER A 861 -26.13 47.38 -10.66
CA SER A 861 -25.71 46.60 -11.83
C SER A 861 -24.58 47.27 -12.62
N TYR A 862 -24.60 48.60 -12.71
CA TYR A 862 -23.55 49.37 -13.36
C TYR A 862 -22.25 49.34 -12.52
N PHE A 863 -22.36 49.50 -11.20
CA PHE A 863 -21.22 49.39 -10.29
C PHE A 863 -20.57 48.01 -10.35
N ILE A 864 -21.35 46.93 -10.31
CA ILE A 864 -20.85 45.55 -10.42
C ILE A 864 -20.14 45.30 -11.76
N SER A 865 -20.65 45.87 -12.86
CA SER A 865 -19.96 45.82 -14.16
C SER A 865 -18.58 46.48 -14.12
N GLN A 866 -18.47 47.63 -13.44
CA GLN A 866 -17.18 48.32 -13.25
C GLN A 866 -16.25 47.55 -12.31
N VAL A 867 -16.77 46.94 -11.24
CA VAL A 867 -16.01 46.04 -10.35
C VAL A 867 -15.47 44.84 -11.13
N GLU A 868 -16.30 44.20 -11.96
CA GLU A 868 -15.84 43.08 -12.80
C GLU A 868 -14.75 43.51 -13.77
N LYS A 869 -14.92 44.66 -14.44
CA LYS A 869 -13.90 45.21 -15.34
C LYS A 869 -12.58 45.47 -14.62
N HIS A 870 -12.64 46.06 -13.42
CA HIS A 870 -11.48 46.30 -12.56
C HIS A 870 -10.78 44.99 -12.21
N LEU A 871 -11.51 44.03 -11.61
CA LEU A 871 -10.95 42.72 -11.24
C LEU A 871 -10.39 41.96 -12.46
N LEU A 872 -11.01 42.06 -13.63
CA LEU A 872 -10.49 41.42 -14.84
C LEU A 872 -9.17 42.01 -15.32
N VAL A 873 -8.95 43.31 -15.16
CA VAL A 873 -7.67 43.96 -15.48
C VAL A 873 -6.62 43.55 -14.46
N THR A 874 -6.95 43.67 -13.17
CA THR A 874 -6.03 43.38 -12.06
C THR A 874 -5.64 41.90 -12.01
N LEU A 875 -6.57 40.96 -12.19
CA LEU A 875 -6.25 39.53 -12.17
C LEU A 875 -5.51 39.06 -13.42
N LYS A 876 -5.63 39.78 -14.55
CA LYS A 876 -4.82 39.48 -15.75
C LYS A 876 -3.36 39.85 -15.55
N SER A 877 -3.04 40.94 -14.85
CA SER A 877 -1.64 41.29 -14.58
C SER A 877 -0.93 40.22 -13.74
N PHE A 878 -1.65 39.51 -12.87
CA PHE A 878 -1.08 38.40 -12.09
C PHE A 878 -0.87 37.09 -12.87
N ASN A 879 -1.56 36.90 -14.00
CA ASN A 879 -1.43 35.68 -14.82
C ASN A 879 -0.62 35.89 -16.11
N GLY A 880 -0.15 37.12 -16.37
CA GLY A 880 0.68 37.49 -17.52
C GLY A 880 2.18 37.60 -17.21
N GLN A 881 2.57 37.33 -15.95
CA GLN A 881 3.95 37.05 -15.52
C GLN A 881 4.15 35.54 -15.49
#